data_AF-A0A7C8Q1F7-F1
#
_entry.id   AF-A0A7C8Q1F7-F1
#
_cell.length_a   1.000
_cell.length_b   1.000
_cell.length_c   1.000
_cell.angle_alpha   90.00
_cell.angle_beta   90.00
_cell.angle_gamma   90.00
#
_symmetry.space_group_name_H-M   'P 1'
#
loop_
_entity.id
_entity.type
_entity.pdbx_description
1 polymer ?
#
loop_
_entity_poly.entity_id
_entity_poly.type
_entity_poly.pdbx_seq_one_letter_code
_entity_poly.pdbx_strand_id
1 'polypeptide(L)'
;MPPLTKQRNLRPSPRHIVLRRRRQRLGLYVDDSPLKPGYQRIHSFAIPGLRAGTYEIDADQVITANDNPNKTVSNKQIFTAIGPRYSLPADAVYSTYPPQSHEDRPEVLPHVVLNDPTLPWTRVGSWASEAQKLSIKDYDGTRVPWLAVIAFKAEELVLPKETLDAIWKQLPQGTPELKQSATAAVNMKIKDLAAIAKVDASGFVSPITKIYNPTVDGEDVRGDIIFVKPDLFNGLFSEYASDGTTTPTQGNVQRYRFLAHTCELNMKNMADADTDFPVAEVGIVVSHRTGPLTIEKPEAMVVHLVSLEGIEEMKSPEFPVQANKLVAMTSLYSWQYTCLPLNSFSIVDAFEKLAGSTAMMKPLDTDKIPTTDGLEKRMVERLNDGYSLVRYRVQTGEETVAFTRGPLIPTKATTTNLIKESMSGQDLQILDRGFGIMDLSYSSAWQLGRTLALADQSFATALSRVRKQIYDRGLNECQSQLLARAGLPHKTKSGVLQSISDAFEALLSLSNDNDRHTFVTGRSRWTRDINPDFNLNLAYSSNDMEASIESAFYSAACYVSGSDDTLEPYDELNDPNSSDWMILLRWVLDRIYLAEVPGHFLITDPAHLPIESIRCFNIDQNWINALIDGSLSLANHTDLKEDKVRNVMKRCINKYFETTKTEVPVYGFLIRSQILVKFPDIIVETYLNGKPTTETILIRHTILDTGIMLGLCSAVPDGKSWDSLRLTQPPHQQFFTAAKEISDDSIKLLYKKIYTVLDPTDPKRGESLEAETWHRDSSKDSPDLQQRGRMFLWSSKVSDPNDKSDDLRFLNVETLAKDLNTQLKKHMNDEKNTWYGEGHPTSATMAIQLNDPCWRLEILLDPASLSQNDAIDDSKSTPPPVFSLSCRVPTPKPISALPKRRTNVISAEGQSLTRTRRLPTTDCPPPHHQVLQFIEKLPPLFLPFPLPKGYIFTEPAHKPYYDYKIYPVTTLTSKKPPTSYIPYNQDIKKRDLIFSVVYKSGAHSFLLQRLTFHIRFEPDEYDNPILMTSYNGIGAVMLSNLRLNVRVQYTTAEANKLELVISLIPRSTRQWVEVSKLKELSFMLKGVEVANTKKTRTVTLSINEEYVSGNYDDEVKVEVQGSEEKTIDVEAASAARGSSELFSPWSDSGFMSPTSPSGGDDDPEWDKVERTWHYD
;
A
#
# COMPACT_ATOMS: atom_id res chain seq x y z
N MET A 1 -22.22 -7.33 -10.55
CA MET A 1 -21.00 -6.69 -10.03
C MET A 1 -19.79 -7.43 -10.58
N PRO A 2 -18.88 -6.79 -11.33
CA PRO A 2 -17.61 -7.42 -11.65
C PRO A 2 -16.74 -7.49 -10.38
N PRO A 3 -15.91 -8.53 -10.23
CA PRO A 3 -15.12 -8.76 -9.03
C PRO A 3 -14.05 -7.68 -8.88
N LEU A 4 -13.98 -7.09 -7.69
CA LEU A 4 -12.87 -6.24 -7.25
C LEU A 4 -11.60 -7.10 -7.15
N THR A 5 -10.94 -7.29 -8.28
CA THR A 5 -9.49 -7.51 -8.34
C THR A 5 -8.83 -6.40 -7.50
N LYS A 6 -7.90 -6.74 -6.61
CA LYS A 6 -6.96 -5.79 -5.99
C LYS A 6 -6.24 -5.04 -7.11
N GLN A 7 -6.85 -3.97 -7.61
CA GLN A 7 -6.17 -2.97 -8.41
C GLN A 7 -5.25 -2.26 -7.44
N ARG A 8 -3.96 -2.60 -7.50
CA ARG A 8 -2.85 -1.91 -6.83
C ARG A 8 -2.65 -0.45 -7.34
N ASN A 9 -3.65 0.11 -8.02
CA ASN A 9 -3.66 1.41 -8.70
C ASN A 9 -4.86 2.30 -8.33
N LEU A 10 -5.63 1.99 -7.28
CA LEU A 10 -6.51 3.01 -6.72
C LEU A 10 -5.61 4.01 -6.00
N ARG A 11 -5.33 5.14 -6.65
CA ARG A 11 -4.68 6.28 -5.98
C ARG A 11 -5.43 6.52 -4.66
N PRO A 12 -4.73 6.68 -3.53
CA PRO A 12 -5.35 7.02 -2.25
C PRO A 12 -6.33 8.17 -2.44
N SER A 13 -7.43 8.18 -1.68
CA SER A 13 -8.28 9.36 -1.64
C SER A 13 -7.40 10.59 -1.33
N PRO A 14 -7.58 11.74 -2.01
CA PRO A 14 -6.85 12.97 -1.67
C PRO A 14 -6.97 13.39 -0.21
N ARG A 15 -7.96 12.83 0.50
CA ARG A 15 -8.34 13.09 1.89
C ARG A 15 -8.01 11.91 2.83
N HIS A 16 -7.19 10.96 2.39
CA HIS A 16 -6.86 9.76 3.16
C HIS A 16 -6.25 10.08 4.54
N ILE A 17 -5.40 11.12 4.65
CA ILE A 17 -4.82 11.57 5.93
C ILE A 17 -5.92 11.99 6.92
N VAL A 18 -6.88 12.78 6.44
CA VAL A 18 -8.01 13.29 7.24
C VAL A 18 -8.94 12.16 7.64
N LEU A 19 -9.29 11.27 6.70
CA LEU A 19 -10.15 10.11 6.97
C LEU A 19 -9.49 9.13 7.97
N ARG A 20 -8.20 8.83 7.80
CA ARG A 20 -7.44 7.95 8.71
C ARG A 20 -7.43 8.47 10.14
N ARG A 21 -7.13 9.75 10.33
CA ARG A 21 -7.11 10.35 11.67
C ARG A 21 -8.51 10.52 12.25
N ARG A 22 -9.53 10.77 11.42
CA ARG A 22 -10.93 10.76 11.88
C ARG A 22 -11.33 9.38 12.41
N ARG A 23 -10.97 8.30 11.71
CA ARG A 23 -11.13 6.92 12.20
C ARG A 23 -10.40 6.69 13.52
N GLN A 24 -9.17 7.21 13.67
CA GLN A 24 -8.42 7.16 14.95
C GLN A 24 -9.14 7.90 16.08
N ARG A 25 -9.63 9.13 15.85
CA ARG A 25 -10.39 9.90 16.86
C ARG A 25 -11.67 9.19 17.30
N LEU A 26 -12.32 8.47 16.38
CA LEU A 26 -13.52 7.68 16.64
C LEU A 26 -13.21 6.28 17.22
N GLY A 27 -11.94 5.93 17.44
CA GLY A 27 -11.55 4.61 17.95
C GLY A 27 -11.74 3.46 16.97
N LEU A 28 -12.03 3.74 15.69
CA LEU A 28 -12.22 2.76 14.62
C LEU A 28 -10.89 2.24 14.04
N TYR A 29 -9.75 2.80 14.48
CA TYR A 29 -8.40 2.41 14.10
C TYR A 29 -7.51 2.38 15.34
N VAL A 30 -6.94 1.21 15.66
CA VAL A 30 -5.97 1.02 16.74
C VAL A 30 -4.62 0.66 16.12
N ASP A 31 -3.58 1.43 16.47
CA ASP A 31 -2.23 1.26 15.94
C ASP A 31 -1.42 0.32 16.83
N ASP A 32 -1.62 -0.99 16.69
CA ASP A 32 -0.92 -2.03 17.47
C ASP A 32 0.43 -2.44 16.85
N SER A 33 1.06 -1.55 16.05
CA SER A 33 2.36 -1.85 15.46
C SER A 33 3.44 -1.96 16.56
N PRO A 34 4.24 -3.04 16.61
CA PRO A 34 5.29 -3.20 17.62
C PRO A 34 6.48 -2.22 17.44
N LEU A 35 6.54 -1.53 16.30
CA LEU A 35 7.54 -0.51 15.97
C LEU A 35 6.91 0.88 16.09
N LYS A 36 7.55 1.78 16.85
CA LYS A 36 7.15 3.19 16.91
C LYS A 36 7.31 3.86 15.52
N PRO A 37 6.50 4.88 15.17
CA PRO A 37 6.67 5.62 13.92
C PRO A 37 8.10 6.16 13.77
N GLY A 38 8.68 6.02 12.57
CA GLY A 38 10.07 6.42 12.29
C GLY A 38 11.16 5.46 12.81
N TYR A 39 10.79 4.33 13.42
CA TYR A 39 11.73 3.26 13.76
C TYR A 39 11.70 2.18 12.67
N GLN A 40 12.88 1.58 12.44
CA GLN A 40 13.04 0.38 11.62
C GLN A 40 13.71 -0.72 12.43
N ARG A 41 13.40 -1.97 12.10
CA ARG A 41 14.09 -3.14 12.63
C ARG A 41 14.68 -3.93 11.47
N ILE A 42 15.96 -4.28 11.59
CA ILE A 42 16.67 -5.04 10.57
C ILE A 42 16.98 -6.42 11.14
N HIS A 43 16.64 -7.48 10.41
CA HIS A 43 17.06 -8.84 10.74
C HIS A 43 18.06 -9.35 9.71
N SER A 44 19.08 -10.08 10.16
CA SER A 44 20.13 -10.61 9.29
C SER A 44 19.61 -11.55 8.20
N PHE A 45 18.58 -12.35 8.47
CA PHE A 45 17.97 -13.24 7.50
C PHE A 45 16.55 -13.65 7.91
N ALA A 46 15.74 -14.09 6.94
CA ALA A 46 14.44 -14.72 7.17
C ALA A 46 14.33 -16.01 6.35
N ILE A 47 14.23 -17.16 7.03
CA ILE A 47 14.15 -18.47 6.37
C ILE A 47 12.68 -18.87 6.24
N PRO A 48 12.21 -19.29 5.05
CA PRO A 48 10.87 -19.83 4.93
C PRO A 48 10.75 -21.17 5.67
N GLY A 49 9.56 -21.51 6.16
CA GLY A 49 9.33 -22.77 6.88
C GLY A 49 9.68 -24.03 6.08
N LEU A 50 9.58 -23.96 4.75
CA LEU A 50 10.07 -24.96 3.81
C LEU A 50 10.82 -24.26 2.67
N ARG A 51 12.05 -24.67 2.39
CA ARG A 51 12.85 -24.12 1.27
C ARG A 51 12.41 -24.76 -0.04
N ALA A 52 12.77 -24.15 -1.16
CA ALA A 52 12.56 -24.75 -2.46
C ALA A 52 13.51 -25.95 -2.64
N GLY A 53 12.97 -27.07 -3.10
CA GLY A 53 13.72 -28.33 -3.20
C GLY A 53 12.82 -29.55 -3.28
N THR A 54 13.42 -30.71 -3.53
CA THR A 54 12.74 -31.99 -3.50
C THR A 54 12.84 -32.56 -2.09
N TYR A 55 11.70 -32.94 -1.54
CA TYR A 55 11.56 -33.50 -0.19
C TYR A 55 10.96 -34.90 -0.27
N GLU A 56 11.31 -35.72 0.70
CA GLU A 56 10.79 -37.07 0.88
C GLU A 56 10.03 -37.13 2.21
N ILE A 57 8.79 -37.61 2.16
CA ILE A 57 7.97 -37.90 3.34
C ILE A 57 8.09 -39.40 3.57
N ASP A 58 8.70 -39.78 4.69
CA ASP A 58 8.69 -41.15 5.21
C ASP A 58 7.51 -41.33 6.17
N ALA A 59 6.65 -42.32 5.91
CA ALA A 59 5.52 -42.67 6.76
C ALA A 59 5.63 -44.12 7.22
N ASP A 60 5.83 -44.30 8.53
CA ASP A 60 5.91 -45.62 9.16
C ASP A 60 4.62 -45.95 9.92
N GLN A 61 3.97 -47.06 9.57
CA GLN A 61 2.80 -47.59 10.27
C GLN A 61 3.15 -48.91 10.96
N VAL A 62 3.11 -48.93 12.30
CA VAL A 62 3.28 -50.17 13.07
C VAL A 62 1.91 -50.83 13.25
N ILE A 63 1.74 -52.03 12.69
CA ILE A 63 0.53 -52.85 12.85
C ILE A 63 0.78 -53.89 13.93
N THR A 64 0.01 -53.83 15.02
CA THR A 64 -0.01 -54.82 16.09
C THR A 64 -1.23 -55.72 15.95
N ALA A 65 -1.05 -57.04 16.02
CA ALA A 65 -2.13 -58.02 16.07
C ALA A 65 -1.87 -58.98 17.24
N ASN A 66 -2.93 -59.35 17.97
CA ASN A 66 -2.83 -59.95 19.31
C ASN A 66 -2.10 -61.30 19.41
N ASP A 67 -1.66 -61.92 18.32
CA ASP A 67 -0.87 -63.16 18.32
C ASP A 67 0.19 -63.23 17.18
N ASN A 68 0.57 -62.11 16.56
CA ASN A 68 1.60 -62.05 15.51
C ASN A 68 2.63 -60.94 15.78
N PRO A 69 3.89 -61.07 15.32
CA PRO A 69 4.91 -60.05 15.51
C PRO A 69 4.48 -58.71 14.86
N ASN A 70 4.79 -57.60 15.55
CA ASN A 70 4.54 -56.25 15.07
C ASN A 70 5.12 -56.07 13.66
N LYS A 71 4.29 -55.65 12.70
CA LYS A 71 4.72 -55.39 11.33
C LYS A 71 4.74 -53.90 11.07
N THR A 72 5.92 -53.34 10.87
CA THR A 72 6.07 -51.95 10.41
C THR A 72 5.97 -51.91 8.89
N VAL A 73 5.00 -51.16 8.38
CA VAL A 73 4.83 -50.85 6.96
C VAL A 73 5.34 -49.42 6.75
N SER A 74 6.42 -49.26 6.00
CA SER A 74 6.94 -47.96 5.61
C SER A 74 6.46 -47.60 4.20
N ASN A 75 6.12 -46.33 3.98
CA ASN A 75 5.81 -45.79 2.67
C ASN A 75 6.54 -44.46 2.48
N LYS A 76 6.91 -44.16 1.23
CA LYS A 76 7.71 -43.00 0.84
C LYS A 76 6.95 -42.19 -0.19
N GLN A 77 6.81 -40.88 0.04
CA GLN A 77 6.24 -39.96 -0.93
C GLN A 77 7.19 -38.80 -1.19
N ILE A 78 7.62 -38.65 -2.44
CA ILE A 78 8.43 -37.53 -2.88
C ILE A 78 7.51 -36.38 -3.30
N PHE A 79 7.81 -35.17 -2.86
CA PHE A 79 7.16 -33.96 -3.35
C PHE A 79 8.21 -32.85 -3.55
N THR A 80 7.88 -31.84 -4.36
CA THR A 80 8.79 -30.72 -4.64
C THR A 80 8.17 -29.41 -4.18
N ALA A 81 8.88 -28.69 -3.32
CA ALA A 81 8.57 -27.31 -3.00
C ALA A 81 9.11 -26.41 -4.13
N ILE A 82 8.20 -25.75 -4.83
CA ILE A 82 8.51 -24.91 -6.00
C ILE A 82 8.90 -23.50 -5.51
N GLY A 83 9.99 -22.95 -6.03
CA GLY A 83 10.38 -21.57 -5.84
C GLY A 83 11.08 -21.01 -7.09
N PRO A 84 11.19 -19.67 -7.23
CA PRO A 84 11.89 -19.05 -8.35
C PRO A 84 13.34 -19.56 -8.48
N ARG A 85 13.86 -19.60 -9.70
CA ARG A 85 15.21 -20.13 -9.96
C ARG A 85 15.97 -19.48 -11.11
N TYR A 86 15.33 -19.38 -12.28
CA TYR A 86 15.96 -18.82 -13.49
C TYR A 86 15.33 -17.49 -13.96
N SER A 87 14.19 -17.14 -13.39
CA SER A 87 13.48 -15.87 -13.60
C SER A 87 12.65 -15.53 -12.37
N LEU A 88 12.46 -14.24 -12.08
CA LEU A 88 11.53 -13.79 -11.05
C LEU A 88 10.16 -13.43 -11.63
N PRO A 89 9.07 -13.60 -10.86
CA PRO A 89 7.76 -13.08 -11.25
C PRO A 89 7.77 -11.54 -11.25
N ALA A 90 6.91 -10.95 -12.08
CA ALA A 90 6.89 -9.50 -12.34
C ALA A 90 6.61 -8.64 -11.08
N ASP A 91 6.03 -9.24 -10.04
CA ASP A 91 5.69 -8.61 -8.77
C ASP A 91 6.68 -8.95 -7.64
N ALA A 92 7.79 -9.65 -7.90
CA ALA A 92 8.78 -9.98 -6.87
C ALA A 92 9.56 -8.75 -6.38
N VAL A 93 9.86 -7.81 -7.28
CA VAL A 93 10.66 -6.61 -6.99
C VAL A 93 9.72 -5.49 -6.53
N TYR A 94 10.02 -4.92 -5.36
CA TYR A 94 9.36 -3.73 -4.84
C TYR A 94 9.98 -2.45 -5.43
N SER A 95 11.31 -2.33 -5.36
CA SER A 95 12.05 -1.21 -5.92
C SER A 95 13.51 -1.59 -6.20
N THR A 96 14.19 -0.78 -7.03
CA THR A 96 15.62 -0.89 -7.31
C THR A 96 16.29 0.45 -7.13
N TYR A 97 17.56 0.45 -6.71
CA TYR A 97 18.35 1.65 -6.61
C TYR A 97 19.77 1.45 -7.18
N PRO A 98 20.32 2.43 -7.92
CA PRO A 98 19.61 3.59 -8.47
C PRO A 98 18.43 3.15 -9.36
N PRO A 99 17.33 3.92 -9.42
CA PRO A 99 16.20 3.54 -10.26
C PRO A 99 16.57 3.50 -11.75
N GLN A 100 15.78 2.80 -12.54
CA GLN A 100 15.98 2.71 -13.99
C GLN A 100 16.15 4.11 -14.61
N SER A 101 17.20 4.27 -15.41
CA SER A 101 17.53 5.51 -16.14
C SER A 101 17.80 6.74 -15.26
N HIS A 102 18.09 6.56 -13.97
CA HIS A 102 18.51 7.64 -13.09
C HIS A 102 20.02 7.84 -13.08
N GLU A 103 20.45 8.99 -12.60
CA GLU A 103 21.85 9.37 -12.47
C GLU A 103 22.28 9.36 -11.00
N ASP A 104 23.41 8.74 -10.69
CA ASP A 104 23.95 8.74 -9.34
C ASP A 104 25.47 8.67 -9.25
N ARG A 105 26.00 8.97 -8.05
CA ARG A 105 27.43 9.04 -7.74
C ARG A 105 28.08 7.65 -7.71
N PRO A 106 29.40 7.56 -7.90
CA PRO A 106 30.08 6.27 -7.99
C PRO A 106 30.16 5.53 -6.64
N GLU A 107 30.10 6.24 -5.51
CA GLU A 107 30.10 5.66 -4.16
C GLU A 107 28.82 4.87 -3.81
N VAL A 108 27.74 5.05 -4.58
CA VAL A 108 26.48 4.34 -4.37
C VAL A 108 26.66 2.85 -4.68
N LEU A 109 26.15 2.01 -3.79
CA LEU A 109 26.05 0.56 -3.96
C LEU A 109 24.66 0.20 -4.49
N PRO A 110 24.55 -0.31 -5.73
CA PRO A 110 23.25 -0.71 -6.27
C PRO A 110 22.61 -1.83 -5.44
N HIS A 111 21.29 -1.77 -5.27
CA HIS A 111 20.55 -2.75 -4.49
C HIS A 111 19.13 -2.96 -5.01
N VAL A 112 18.51 -4.06 -4.58
CA VAL A 112 17.12 -4.42 -4.89
C VAL A 112 16.34 -4.64 -3.60
N VAL A 113 15.10 -4.16 -3.58
CA VAL A 113 14.13 -4.40 -2.52
C VAL A 113 13.08 -5.38 -3.06
N LEU A 114 12.82 -6.44 -2.33
CA LEU A 114 11.97 -7.57 -2.70
C LEU A 114 10.70 -7.58 -1.83
N ASN A 115 9.55 -7.82 -2.47
CA ASN A 115 8.25 -7.91 -1.79
C ASN A 115 8.16 -9.11 -0.83
N ASP A 116 8.86 -10.21 -1.14
CA ASP A 116 8.96 -11.37 -0.25
C ASP A 116 10.28 -11.28 0.55
N PRO A 117 10.22 -11.06 1.88
CA PRO A 117 11.41 -10.95 2.72
C PRO A 117 12.22 -12.25 2.79
N THR A 118 11.60 -13.40 2.51
CA THR A 118 12.26 -14.71 2.58
C THR A 118 12.94 -15.10 1.26
N LEU A 119 12.66 -14.39 0.16
CA LEU A 119 13.14 -14.73 -1.18
C LEU A 119 14.67 -14.96 -1.27
N PRO A 120 15.55 -14.15 -0.65
CA PRO A 120 17.00 -14.38 -0.68
C PRO A 120 17.46 -15.72 -0.05
N TRP A 121 16.63 -16.35 0.80
CA TRP A 121 16.93 -17.61 1.49
C TRP A 121 15.92 -18.73 1.19
N THR A 122 15.10 -18.56 0.15
CA THR A 122 14.22 -19.63 -0.36
C THR A 122 14.99 -20.83 -0.87
N ARG A 123 16.22 -20.62 -1.33
CA ARG A 123 17.18 -21.65 -1.74
C ARG A 123 18.47 -21.55 -0.92
N VAL A 124 19.25 -22.62 -0.94
CA VAL A 124 20.54 -22.68 -0.25
C VAL A 124 21.60 -21.98 -1.08
N GLY A 125 22.16 -20.88 -0.56
CA GLY A 125 23.23 -20.14 -1.24
C GLY A 125 24.63 -20.73 -1.06
N SER A 126 24.88 -21.42 0.05
CA SER A 126 26.12 -22.19 0.25
C SER A 126 25.83 -23.47 1.03
N TRP A 127 26.34 -24.58 0.52
CA TRP A 127 26.17 -25.89 1.15
C TRP A 127 27.24 -26.16 2.22
N ALA A 128 28.46 -25.63 2.07
CA ALA A 128 29.49 -25.76 3.11
C ALA A 128 29.07 -25.06 4.41
N SER A 129 28.45 -23.89 4.23
CA SER A 129 27.71 -23.10 5.20
C SER A 129 26.65 -23.88 5.99
N GLU A 130 25.76 -24.61 5.32
CA GLU A 130 24.67 -25.36 5.98
C GLU A 130 25.15 -26.69 6.61
N ALA A 131 26.22 -27.29 6.08
CA ALA A 131 26.69 -28.61 6.49
C ALA A 131 27.56 -28.64 7.77
N GLN A 132 27.62 -27.55 8.56
CA GLN A 132 28.45 -27.43 9.78
C GLN A 132 29.97 -27.70 9.57
N LYS A 133 30.47 -27.78 8.33
CA LYS A 133 31.87 -28.13 8.02
C LYS A 133 32.85 -26.97 8.18
N LEU A 134 32.37 -25.74 8.27
CA LEU A 134 33.19 -24.57 8.61
C LEU A 134 33.05 -24.33 10.10
N SER A 135 34.14 -24.54 10.84
CA SER A 135 34.29 -24.26 12.27
C SER A 135 34.27 -22.74 12.57
N ILE A 136 33.22 -22.04 12.14
CA ILE A 136 33.02 -20.61 12.33
C ILE A 136 31.83 -20.43 13.28
N LYS A 137 32.10 -19.94 14.50
CA LYS A 137 31.07 -19.70 15.54
C LYS A 137 30.06 -18.59 15.15
N ASP A 138 30.35 -17.82 14.10
CA ASP A 138 29.55 -16.70 13.60
C ASP A 138 28.27 -17.13 12.83
N TYR A 139 28.04 -18.44 12.70
CA TYR A 139 27.00 -19.01 11.83
C TYR A 139 25.56 -18.87 12.37
N ASP A 140 25.41 -18.67 13.68
CA ASP A 140 24.09 -18.51 14.31
C ASP A 140 23.41 -17.18 13.93
N GLY A 141 24.17 -16.20 13.40
CA GLY A 141 23.71 -14.84 13.11
C GLY A 141 23.74 -14.38 11.63
N THR A 142 24.27 -15.17 10.69
CA THR A 142 24.37 -14.82 9.26
C THR A 142 24.14 -16.00 8.33
N ARG A 143 23.59 -15.77 7.13
CA ARG A 143 23.39 -16.83 6.11
C ARG A 143 23.61 -16.30 4.70
N VAL A 144 24.31 -17.09 3.88
CA VAL A 144 24.56 -16.78 2.47
C VAL A 144 23.23 -16.84 1.69
N PRO A 145 22.77 -15.75 1.06
CA PRO A 145 21.62 -15.78 0.17
C PRO A 145 21.97 -16.56 -1.11
N TRP A 146 20.99 -17.10 -1.83
CA TRP A 146 21.25 -17.70 -3.15
C TRP A 146 21.35 -16.67 -4.29
N LEU A 147 21.22 -15.38 -3.94
CA LEU A 147 21.14 -14.24 -4.85
C LEU A 147 22.21 -13.20 -4.52
N ALA A 148 22.74 -12.54 -5.53
CA ALA A 148 23.63 -11.38 -5.37
C ALA A 148 23.30 -10.27 -6.36
N VAL A 149 23.49 -9.01 -5.97
CA VAL A 149 23.44 -7.87 -6.89
C VAL A 149 24.86 -7.51 -7.29
N ILE A 150 25.10 -7.37 -8.59
CA ILE A 150 26.41 -6.98 -9.13
C ILE A 150 26.21 -5.91 -10.21
N ALA A 151 26.96 -4.82 -10.08
CA ALA A 151 27.00 -3.73 -11.05
C ALA A 151 28.13 -3.95 -12.07
N PHE A 152 27.89 -3.64 -13.34
CA PHE A 152 28.83 -3.81 -14.45
C PHE A 152 28.89 -2.56 -15.32
N LYS A 153 30.05 -2.30 -15.92
CA LYS A 153 30.11 -1.43 -17.10
C LYS A 153 29.51 -2.17 -18.29
N ALA A 154 28.88 -1.45 -19.22
CA ALA A 154 28.32 -2.08 -20.42
C ALA A 154 29.36 -2.90 -21.21
N GLU A 155 30.59 -2.40 -21.35
CA GLU A 155 31.71 -3.06 -22.03
C GLU A 155 32.23 -4.35 -21.36
N GLU A 156 31.84 -4.62 -20.12
CA GLU A 156 32.22 -5.85 -19.40
C GLU A 156 31.34 -7.04 -19.80
N LEU A 157 30.13 -6.77 -20.30
CA LEU A 157 29.13 -7.78 -20.67
C LEU A 157 28.82 -7.83 -22.17
N VAL A 158 29.06 -6.74 -22.90
CA VAL A 158 28.83 -6.70 -24.36
C VAL A 158 29.79 -7.68 -25.06
N LEU A 159 29.21 -8.57 -25.86
CA LEU A 159 29.96 -9.55 -26.63
C LEU A 159 30.13 -9.11 -28.09
N PRO A 160 31.29 -9.38 -28.71
CA PRO A 160 31.44 -9.27 -30.16
C PRO A 160 30.43 -10.17 -30.89
N LYS A 161 29.90 -9.71 -32.03
CA LYS A 161 28.93 -10.48 -32.83
C LYS A 161 29.46 -11.86 -33.23
N GLU A 162 30.76 -11.95 -33.53
CA GLU A 162 31.43 -13.21 -33.88
C GLU A 162 31.31 -14.27 -32.77
N THR A 163 31.42 -13.84 -31.50
CA THR A 163 31.29 -14.72 -30.34
C THR A 163 29.84 -15.19 -30.15
N LEU A 164 28.86 -14.29 -30.33
CA LEU A 164 27.44 -14.64 -30.28
C LEU A 164 27.06 -15.63 -31.39
N ASP A 165 27.56 -15.42 -32.61
CA ASP A 165 27.35 -16.31 -33.75
C ASP A 165 28.00 -17.68 -33.52
N ALA A 166 29.17 -17.73 -32.88
CA ALA A 166 29.83 -18.98 -32.51
C ALA A 166 29.02 -19.78 -31.49
N ILE A 167 28.44 -19.12 -30.48
CA ILE A 167 27.54 -19.75 -29.49
C ILE A 167 26.26 -20.24 -30.19
N TRP A 168 25.68 -19.42 -31.06
CA TRP A 168 24.45 -19.77 -31.78
C TRP A 168 24.63 -20.99 -32.69
N LYS A 169 25.78 -21.14 -33.37
CA LYS A 169 26.09 -22.33 -34.19
C LYS A 169 26.18 -23.64 -33.42
N GLN A 170 26.42 -23.59 -32.10
CA GLN A 170 26.49 -24.77 -31.23
C GLN A 170 25.12 -25.20 -30.70
N LEU A 171 24.08 -24.38 -30.89
CA LEU A 171 22.71 -24.67 -30.47
C LEU A 171 21.99 -25.62 -31.46
N PRO A 172 20.93 -26.33 -31.01
CA PRO A 172 20.10 -27.17 -31.88
C PRO A 172 19.51 -26.40 -33.08
N GLN A 173 19.35 -27.10 -34.21
CA GLN A 173 18.73 -26.54 -35.42
C GLN A 173 17.30 -26.04 -35.13
N GLY A 174 17.01 -24.79 -35.49
CA GLY A 174 15.71 -24.13 -35.27
C GLY A 174 15.68 -23.14 -34.09
N THR A 175 16.79 -22.96 -33.37
CA THR A 175 16.91 -21.91 -32.35
C THR A 175 16.97 -20.52 -33.00
N PRO A 176 16.19 -19.54 -32.51
CA PRO A 176 16.25 -18.17 -33.03
C PRO A 176 17.63 -17.56 -32.78
N GLU A 177 18.04 -16.64 -33.65
CA GLU A 177 19.29 -15.87 -33.52
C GLU A 177 19.39 -15.24 -32.12
N LEU A 178 20.51 -15.48 -31.43
CA LEU A 178 20.76 -14.93 -30.10
C LEU A 178 21.01 -13.42 -30.20
N LYS A 179 20.22 -12.63 -29.47
CA LYS A 179 20.40 -11.17 -29.37
C LYS A 179 20.58 -10.78 -27.91
N GLN A 180 21.55 -9.92 -27.66
CA GLN A 180 21.71 -9.29 -26.36
C GLN A 180 20.59 -8.25 -26.15
N SER A 181 20.01 -8.26 -24.95
CA SER A 181 19.06 -7.24 -24.49
C SER A 181 19.76 -5.89 -24.29
N ALA A 182 19.01 -4.84 -23.93
CA ALA A 182 19.58 -3.56 -23.53
C ALA A 182 20.54 -3.67 -22.31
N THR A 183 20.33 -4.68 -21.46
CA THR A 183 21.18 -5.01 -20.30
C THR A 183 22.22 -6.08 -20.63
N ALA A 184 22.54 -6.31 -21.90
CA ALA A 184 23.54 -7.29 -22.35
C ALA A 184 23.26 -8.77 -21.98
N ALA A 185 22.04 -9.10 -21.53
CA ALA A 185 21.64 -10.48 -21.24
C ALA A 185 21.13 -11.19 -22.51
N VAL A 186 21.30 -12.51 -22.56
CA VAL A 186 20.86 -13.38 -23.67
C VAL A 186 19.79 -14.34 -23.15
N ASN A 187 18.59 -14.28 -23.72
CA ASN A 187 17.49 -15.14 -23.32
C ASN A 187 17.57 -16.51 -24.04
N MET A 188 17.87 -17.57 -23.30
CA MET A 188 18.02 -18.93 -23.86
C MET A 188 17.45 -20.01 -22.96
N LYS A 189 17.27 -21.23 -23.49
CA LYS A 189 16.81 -22.38 -22.70
C LYS A 189 17.93 -22.87 -21.78
N ILE A 190 17.61 -23.18 -20.53
CA ILE A 190 18.60 -23.67 -19.54
C ILE A 190 19.18 -25.03 -19.94
N LYS A 191 18.37 -25.89 -20.59
CA LYS A 191 18.85 -27.16 -21.14
C LYS A 191 19.96 -26.96 -22.18
N ASP A 192 19.78 -25.97 -23.05
CA ASP A 192 20.75 -25.66 -24.10
C ASP A 192 22.04 -25.09 -23.50
N LEU A 193 21.93 -24.21 -22.50
CA LEU A 193 23.07 -23.71 -21.72
C LEU A 193 23.88 -24.86 -21.10
N ALA A 194 23.19 -25.77 -20.39
CA ALA A 194 23.83 -26.90 -19.73
C ALA A 194 24.46 -27.91 -20.72
N ALA A 195 23.90 -28.02 -21.93
CA ALA A 195 24.46 -28.85 -23.00
C ALA A 195 25.74 -28.23 -23.57
N ILE A 196 25.75 -26.93 -23.85
CA ILE A 196 26.93 -26.27 -24.42
C ILE A 196 28.06 -26.17 -23.39
N ALA A 197 27.74 -25.91 -22.11
CA ALA A 197 28.74 -25.83 -21.04
C ALA A 197 29.56 -27.12 -20.84
N LYS A 198 29.05 -28.27 -21.29
CA LYS A 198 29.79 -29.57 -21.25
C LYS A 198 30.78 -29.75 -22.40
N VAL A 199 30.71 -28.91 -23.43
CA VAL A 199 31.60 -28.97 -24.60
C VAL A 199 32.84 -28.13 -24.30
N ASP A 200 33.99 -28.76 -24.10
CA ASP A 200 35.26 -28.06 -23.80
C ASP A 200 35.68 -27.03 -24.88
N ALA A 201 35.26 -27.26 -26.13
CA ALA A 201 35.51 -26.39 -27.28
C ALA A 201 34.55 -25.18 -27.38
N SER A 202 33.57 -25.04 -26.48
CA SER A 202 32.56 -23.98 -26.52
C SER A 202 33.09 -22.58 -26.21
N GLY A 203 34.25 -22.49 -25.55
CA GLY A 203 34.84 -21.22 -25.14
C GLY A 203 34.16 -20.55 -23.94
N PHE A 204 33.28 -21.25 -23.21
CA PHE A 204 32.71 -20.76 -21.96
C PHE A 204 32.47 -21.86 -20.91
N VAL A 205 32.31 -21.45 -19.65
CA VAL A 205 32.03 -22.29 -18.47
C VAL A 205 30.74 -21.79 -17.82
N SER A 206 29.93 -22.67 -17.23
CA SER A 206 28.75 -22.26 -16.45
C SER A 206 28.75 -22.92 -15.08
N PRO A 207 28.41 -22.19 -14.00
CA PRO A 207 28.16 -22.79 -12.70
C PRO A 207 26.97 -23.78 -12.70
N ILE A 208 26.05 -23.64 -13.65
CA ILE A 208 24.86 -24.50 -13.76
C ILE A 208 25.17 -25.66 -14.71
N THR A 209 25.68 -26.75 -14.17
CA THR A 209 26.07 -27.94 -14.95
C THR A 209 25.03 -29.06 -14.93
N LYS A 210 24.04 -29.00 -14.02
CA LYS A 210 23.00 -30.02 -13.82
C LYS A 210 21.61 -29.40 -13.79
N ILE A 211 20.66 -30.04 -14.48
CA ILE A 211 19.23 -29.79 -14.30
C ILE A 211 18.82 -30.56 -13.04
N TYR A 212 18.40 -29.86 -11.98
CA TYR A 212 18.19 -30.51 -10.68
C TYR A 212 16.86 -31.26 -10.61
N ASN A 213 15.81 -30.75 -11.26
CA ASN A 213 14.53 -31.43 -11.32
C ASN A 213 13.93 -31.32 -12.73
N PRO A 214 14.01 -32.37 -13.58
CA PRO A 214 13.49 -32.32 -14.95
C PRO A 214 11.97 -32.11 -15.04
N THR A 215 11.23 -32.34 -13.95
CA THR A 215 9.77 -32.14 -13.87
C THR A 215 9.37 -30.69 -13.61
N VAL A 216 10.22 -29.90 -12.95
CA VAL A 216 9.95 -28.49 -12.58
C VAL A 216 10.83 -27.52 -13.37
N ASP A 217 12.10 -27.86 -13.55
CA ASP A 217 13.09 -27.15 -14.37
C ASP A 217 13.10 -27.69 -15.82
N GLY A 218 11.92 -28.02 -16.37
CA GLY A 218 11.73 -28.81 -17.59
C GLY A 218 12.34 -28.27 -18.89
N GLU A 219 12.14 -29.00 -20.00
CA GLU A 219 12.86 -28.79 -21.27
C GLU A 219 12.69 -27.41 -21.92
N ASP A 220 11.65 -26.66 -21.57
CA ASP A 220 11.31 -25.36 -22.16
C ASP A 220 11.57 -24.15 -21.25
N VAL A 221 12.16 -24.36 -20.07
CA VAL A 221 12.48 -23.24 -19.16
C VAL A 221 13.55 -22.35 -19.77
N ARG A 222 13.22 -21.06 -19.91
CA ARG A 222 14.12 -20.02 -20.40
C ARG A 222 14.59 -19.15 -19.25
N GLY A 223 15.84 -18.70 -19.33
CA GLY A 223 16.41 -17.73 -18.41
C GLY A 223 17.24 -16.71 -19.16
N ASP A 224 17.49 -15.58 -18.50
CA ASP A 224 18.38 -14.55 -19.01
C ASP A 224 19.80 -14.84 -18.53
N ILE A 225 20.74 -14.96 -19.46
CA ILE A 225 22.12 -15.36 -19.20
C ILE A 225 23.05 -14.21 -19.52
N ILE A 226 23.97 -13.90 -18.62
CA ILE A 226 25.06 -12.94 -18.83
C ILE A 226 26.39 -13.68 -18.98
N PHE A 227 27.28 -13.15 -19.82
CA PHE A 227 28.60 -13.70 -20.05
C PHE A 227 29.65 -12.76 -19.45
N VAL A 228 30.34 -13.23 -18.41
CA VAL A 228 31.31 -12.45 -17.64
C VAL A 228 32.74 -12.84 -18.04
N LYS A 229 33.63 -11.84 -18.15
CA LYS A 229 35.06 -12.07 -18.40
C LYS A 229 35.71 -12.85 -17.25
N PRO A 230 36.66 -13.76 -17.52
CA PRO A 230 37.25 -14.65 -16.51
C PRO A 230 37.97 -13.88 -15.40
N ASP A 231 38.71 -12.82 -15.72
CA ASP A 231 39.44 -12.02 -14.73
C ASP A 231 38.48 -11.36 -13.72
N LEU A 232 37.37 -10.81 -14.20
CA LEU A 232 36.32 -10.22 -13.37
C LEU A 232 35.60 -11.29 -12.54
N PHE A 233 35.24 -12.43 -13.15
CA PHE A 233 34.58 -13.53 -12.42
C PHE A 233 35.48 -14.08 -11.31
N ASN A 234 36.76 -14.34 -11.61
CA ASN A 234 37.73 -14.82 -10.65
C ASN A 234 37.90 -13.82 -9.49
N GLY A 235 37.97 -12.51 -9.76
CA GLY A 235 38.03 -11.49 -8.71
C GLY A 235 36.78 -11.41 -7.84
N LEU A 236 35.58 -11.58 -8.41
CA LEU A 236 34.33 -11.52 -7.66
C LEU A 236 34.09 -12.74 -6.74
N PHE A 237 34.61 -13.92 -7.12
CA PHE A 237 34.34 -15.19 -6.44
C PHE A 237 35.59 -15.87 -5.85
N SER A 238 36.74 -15.20 -5.78
CA SER A 238 37.90 -15.72 -5.03
C SER A 238 37.79 -15.46 -3.52
N GLU A 239 38.51 -16.24 -2.72
CA GLU A 239 38.75 -15.91 -1.32
C GLU A 239 39.85 -14.85 -1.18
N TYR A 240 39.64 -13.86 -0.31
CA TYR A 240 40.58 -12.78 -0.06
C TYR A 240 41.04 -12.82 1.40
N ALA A 241 42.35 -12.77 1.60
CA ALA A 241 42.94 -12.57 2.92
C ALA A 241 42.78 -11.11 3.37
N SER A 242 43.08 -10.83 4.64
CA SER A 242 42.97 -9.48 5.22
C SER A 242 43.87 -8.46 4.54
N ASP A 243 44.98 -8.88 3.94
CA ASP A 243 45.90 -8.04 3.16
C ASP A 243 45.42 -7.78 1.72
N GLY A 244 44.31 -8.40 1.29
CA GLY A 244 43.75 -8.29 -0.04
C GLY A 244 44.31 -9.29 -1.06
N THR A 245 45.21 -10.19 -0.66
CA THR A 245 45.72 -11.25 -1.55
C THR A 245 44.70 -12.37 -1.73
N THR A 246 44.76 -13.09 -2.87
CA THR A 246 43.82 -14.18 -3.20
C THR A 246 44.49 -15.55 -3.23
N THR A 247 43.75 -16.57 -2.81
CA THR A 247 44.13 -17.99 -2.97
C THR A 247 43.06 -18.73 -3.78
N PRO A 248 43.09 -18.63 -5.13
CA PRO A 248 42.02 -19.14 -5.99
C PRO A 248 42.09 -20.67 -6.11
N THR A 249 41.45 -21.38 -5.19
CA THR A 249 41.38 -22.85 -5.19
C THR A 249 39.97 -23.38 -5.48
N GLN A 250 38.95 -22.63 -5.03
CA GLN A 250 37.53 -22.95 -5.18
C GLN A 250 36.72 -21.63 -5.21
N GLY A 251 35.58 -21.63 -5.90
CA GLY A 251 34.66 -20.50 -5.87
C GLY A 251 34.11 -20.24 -4.47
N ASN A 252 34.17 -18.99 -4.01
CA ASN A 252 33.77 -18.56 -2.68
C ASN A 252 32.59 -17.57 -2.73
N VAL A 253 31.49 -17.93 -2.07
CA VAL A 253 30.26 -17.13 -1.96
C VAL A 253 30.01 -16.61 -0.54
N GLN A 254 30.92 -16.86 0.41
CA GLN A 254 30.72 -16.56 1.82
C GLN A 254 30.56 -15.05 2.11
N ARG A 255 31.20 -14.19 1.32
CA ARG A 255 31.11 -12.73 1.45
C ARG A 255 29.67 -12.18 1.33
N TYR A 256 28.83 -12.85 0.54
CA TYR A 256 27.48 -12.38 0.25
C TYR A 256 26.53 -12.51 1.45
N ARG A 257 26.93 -13.22 2.52
CA ARG A 257 26.15 -13.35 3.77
C ARG A 257 25.93 -12.04 4.53
N PHE A 258 26.72 -11.00 4.23
CA PHE A 258 26.60 -9.67 4.83
C PHE A 258 25.86 -8.66 3.93
N LEU A 259 25.45 -9.09 2.74
CA LEU A 259 24.89 -8.23 1.69
C LEU A 259 23.38 -8.45 1.49
N ALA A 260 22.74 -9.26 2.33
CA ALA A 260 21.30 -9.48 2.29
C ALA A 260 20.70 -9.44 3.70
N HIS A 261 19.60 -8.74 3.88
CA HIS A 261 18.90 -8.62 5.16
C HIS A 261 17.41 -8.40 4.95
N THR A 262 16.62 -8.50 6.01
CA THR A 262 15.21 -8.13 6.00
C THR A 262 15.00 -6.86 6.82
N CYS A 263 14.07 -6.03 6.38
CA CYS A 263 13.76 -4.75 7.01
C CYS A 263 12.26 -4.69 7.32
N GLU A 264 11.94 -4.49 8.59
CA GLU A 264 10.59 -4.21 9.10
C GLU A 264 10.46 -2.70 9.30
N LEU A 265 9.53 -2.08 8.58
CA LEU A 265 9.38 -0.63 8.48
C LEU A 265 7.99 -0.21 8.92
N ASN A 266 7.92 0.77 9.83
CA ASN A 266 6.66 1.48 10.08
C ASN A 266 6.51 2.62 9.06
N MET A 267 5.58 2.46 8.13
CA MET A 267 5.31 3.37 7.01
C MET A 267 4.36 4.53 7.36
N LYS A 268 4.04 4.73 8.64
CA LYS A 268 3.18 5.85 9.07
C LYS A 268 3.79 7.20 8.64
N ASN A 269 2.94 8.11 8.16
CA ASN A 269 3.28 9.45 7.64
C ASN A 269 4.02 9.49 6.28
N MET A 270 4.19 8.37 5.57
CA MET A 270 4.68 8.38 4.19
C MET A 270 3.59 8.79 3.19
N ALA A 271 3.99 9.33 2.03
CA ALA A 271 3.08 9.90 1.02
C ALA A 271 2.09 8.89 0.41
N ASP A 272 2.53 7.67 0.11
CA ASP A 272 1.70 6.61 -0.48
C ASP A 272 1.35 5.46 0.50
N ALA A 273 1.57 5.63 1.81
CA ALA A 273 1.24 4.61 2.81
C ALA A 273 -0.25 4.58 3.15
N ASP A 274 -1.05 4.11 2.18
CA ASP A 274 -2.50 3.90 2.29
C ASP A 274 -2.87 2.40 2.39
N THR A 275 -2.02 1.59 3.02
CA THR A 275 -2.44 0.26 3.45
C THR A 275 -2.96 0.32 4.88
N ASP A 276 -4.11 -0.32 5.13
CA ASP A 276 -4.68 -0.55 6.48
C ASP A 276 -3.68 -1.20 7.46
N PHE A 277 -2.53 -1.67 6.96
CA PHE A 277 -1.39 -2.18 7.71
C PHE A 277 -0.20 -1.20 7.58
N PRO A 278 0.22 -0.53 8.66
CA PRO A 278 1.30 0.46 8.64
C PRO A 278 2.71 -0.18 8.67
N VAL A 279 2.83 -1.50 8.65
CA VAL A 279 4.12 -2.19 8.73
C VAL A 279 4.37 -2.98 7.44
N ALA A 280 5.48 -2.66 6.76
CA ALA A 280 5.97 -3.44 5.63
C ALA A 280 7.22 -4.22 6.04
N GLU A 281 7.29 -5.48 5.64
CA GLU A 281 8.47 -6.33 5.81
C GLU A 281 9.01 -6.66 4.40
N VAL A 282 10.26 -6.28 4.13
CA VAL A 282 10.88 -6.40 2.80
C VAL A 282 12.24 -7.08 2.89
N GLY A 283 12.64 -7.76 1.82
CA GLY A 283 13.98 -8.33 1.66
C GLY A 283 14.87 -7.41 0.85
N ILE A 284 16.10 -7.16 1.29
CA ILE A 284 17.04 -6.25 0.62
C ILE A 284 18.32 -7.01 0.27
N VAL A 285 18.78 -6.88 -0.97
CA VAL A 285 20.08 -7.41 -1.43
C VAL A 285 20.92 -6.29 -2.02
N VAL A 286 22.14 -6.12 -1.52
CA VAL A 286 23.03 -4.98 -1.80
C VAL A 286 24.26 -5.44 -2.59
N SER A 287 24.72 -4.63 -3.53
CA SER A 287 25.99 -4.83 -4.24
C SER A 287 27.17 -4.50 -3.32
N HIS A 288 28.30 -5.17 -3.52
CA HIS A 288 29.57 -4.80 -2.89
C HIS A 288 30.46 -3.99 -3.84
N ARG A 289 30.07 -3.85 -5.11
CA ARG A 289 30.81 -3.19 -6.17
C ARG A 289 30.27 -1.77 -6.42
N THR A 290 31.18 -0.80 -6.52
CA THR A 290 30.88 0.62 -6.75
C THR A 290 30.86 0.96 -8.24
N GLY A 291 30.43 2.19 -8.57
CA GLY A 291 30.61 2.76 -9.90
C GLY A 291 32.09 3.09 -10.21
N PRO A 292 32.41 3.42 -11.47
CA PRO A 292 33.74 3.87 -11.87
C PRO A 292 34.19 5.13 -11.14
N LEU A 293 35.42 5.11 -10.61
CA LEU A 293 36.01 6.21 -9.85
C LEU A 293 36.81 7.19 -10.71
N THR A 294 37.12 6.81 -11.95
CA THR A 294 38.02 7.55 -12.86
C THR A 294 37.29 8.29 -13.99
N ILE A 295 35.96 8.35 -13.94
CA ILE A 295 35.15 8.94 -15.02
C ILE A 295 35.06 10.47 -14.92
N GLU A 296 35.29 11.13 -16.05
CA GLU A 296 35.05 12.57 -16.22
C GLU A 296 33.69 12.87 -16.88
N LYS A 297 33.12 11.89 -17.58
CA LYS A 297 31.82 11.98 -18.26
C LYS A 297 30.85 10.94 -17.68
N PRO A 298 29.53 11.21 -17.68
CA PRO A 298 28.54 10.23 -17.25
C PRO A 298 28.65 8.92 -18.05
N GLU A 299 28.72 7.78 -17.35
CA GLU A 299 28.90 6.45 -17.95
C GLU A 299 27.71 5.53 -17.61
N ALA A 300 27.23 4.75 -18.57
CA ALA A 300 26.12 3.83 -18.35
C ALA A 300 26.56 2.56 -17.61
N MET A 301 25.88 2.26 -16.51
CA MET A 301 26.07 1.08 -15.68
C MET A 301 24.87 0.15 -15.81
N VAL A 302 25.14 -1.15 -15.84
CA VAL A 302 24.13 -2.21 -15.90
C VAL A 302 24.21 -3.03 -14.62
N VAL A 303 23.08 -3.27 -13.97
CA VAL A 303 23.02 -4.02 -12.71
C VAL A 303 22.23 -5.30 -12.92
N HIS A 304 22.78 -6.42 -12.45
CA HIS A 304 22.13 -7.72 -12.50
C HIS A 304 21.96 -8.31 -11.10
N LEU A 305 20.76 -8.80 -10.82
CA LEU A 305 20.52 -9.77 -9.75
C LEU A 305 20.87 -11.16 -10.30
N VAL A 306 21.96 -11.75 -9.81
CA VAL A 306 22.51 -13.03 -10.29
C VAL A 306 22.25 -14.16 -9.31
N SER A 307 22.15 -15.39 -9.83
CA SER A 307 22.13 -16.60 -9.01
C SER A 307 23.54 -16.99 -8.59
N LEU A 308 23.71 -17.35 -7.31
CA LEU A 308 24.96 -17.86 -6.74
C LEU A 308 25.05 -19.40 -6.77
N GLU A 309 24.01 -20.09 -7.24
CA GLU A 309 23.98 -21.55 -7.29
C GLU A 309 25.10 -22.11 -8.19
N GLY A 310 25.75 -23.19 -7.74
CA GLY A 310 26.78 -23.91 -8.48
C GLY A 310 28.19 -23.29 -8.45
N ILE A 311 28.34 -22.04 -8.01
CA ILE A 311 29.66 -21.36 -7.97
C ILE A 311 30.61 -22.04 -6.97
N GLU A 312 30.10 -22.40 -5.80
CA GLU A 312 30.87 -23.11 -4.77
C GLU A 312 31.29 -24.51 -5.22
N GLU A 313 30.56 -25.14 -6.16
CA GLU A 313 30.90 -26.47 -6.68
C GLU A 313 32.08 -26.42 -7.67
N MET A 314 32.40 -25.25 -8.22
CA MET A 314 33.52 -25.04 -9.14
C MET A 314 34.85 -25.14 -8.39
N LYS A 315 35.61 -26.21 -8.67
CA LYS A 315 36.93 -26.50 -8.10
C LYS A 315 37.98 -26.62 -9.20
N SER A 316 39.26 -26.58 -8.83
CA SER A 316 40.35 -26.84 -9.78
C SER A 316 40.13 -28.17 -10.55
N PRO A 317 40.20 -28.18 -11.89
CA PRO A 317 40.76 -27.15 -12.79
C PRO A 317 39.75 -26.13 -13.36
N GLU A 318 38.47 -26.18 -12.99
CA GLU A 318 37.43 -25.26 -13.49
C GLU A 318 37.53 -23.86 -12.87
N PHE A 319 38.13 -23.77 -11.67
CA PHE A 319 38.40 -22.53 -10.95
C PHE A 319 39.88 -22.47 -10.53
N PRO A 320 40.60 -21.35 -10.75
CA PRO A 320 40.17 -20.12 -11.43
C PRO A 320 39.92 -20.35 -12.93
N VAL A 321 38.97 -19.60 -13.49
CA VAL A 321 38.59 -19.70 -14.90
C VAL A 321 39.73 -19.18 -15.78
N GLN A 322 40.07 -19.94 -16.83
CA GLN A 322 41.13 -19.59 -17.77
C GLN A 322 40.77 -18.37 -18.62
N ALA A 323 41.76 -17.54 -18.98
CA ALA A 323 41.58 -16.27 -19.69
C ALA A 323 40.86 -16.39 -21.06
N ASN A 324 40.86 -17.57 -21.68
CA ASN A 324 40.20 -17.84 -22.96
C ASN A 324 38.74 -18.31 -22.83
N LYS A 325 38.21 -18.48 -21.60
CA LYS A 325 36.83 -18.93 -21.36
C LYS A 325 35.98 -17.83 -20.72
N LEU A 326 34.79 -17.57 -21.28
CA LEU A 326 33.78 -16.71 -20.65
C LEU A 326 32.98 -17.48 -19.59
N VAL A 327 32.36 -16.79 -18.64
CA VAL A 327 31.52 -17.43 -17.62
C VAL A 327 30.05 -17.08 -17.81
N ALA A 328 29.21 -18.07 -18.04
CA ALA A 328 27.78 -17.90 -18.25
C ALA A 328 27.01 -18.01 -16.92
N MET A 329 26.52 -16.87 -16.44
CA MET A 329 25.76 -16.76 -15.19
C MET A 329 24.28 -16.45 -15.45
N THR A 330 23.39 -16.95 -14.59
CA THR A 330 21.97 -16.63 -14.67
C THR A 330 21.67 -15.28 -14.03
N SER A 331 21.04 -14.39 -14.79
CA SER A 331 20.45 -13.14 -14.32
C SER A 331 18.94 -13.30 -14.14
N LEU A 332 18.45 -12.93 -12.96
CA LEU A 332 17.04 -13.07 -12.59
C LEU A 332 16.25 -11.78 -12.77
N TYR A 333 16.94 -10.65 -12.68
CA TYR A 333 16.41 -9.31 -12.88
C TYR A 333 17.58 -8.38 -13.25
N SER A 334 17.32 -7.36 -14.07
CA SER A 334 18.33 -6.40 -14.50
C SER A 334 17.76 -5.02 -14.75
N TRP A 335 18.54 -3.97 -14.48
CA TRP A 335 18.20 -2.57 -14.75
C TRP A 335 19.47 -1.78 -15.07
N GLN A 336 19.32 -0.54 -15.53
CA GLN A 336 20.44 0.34 -15.89
C GLN A 336 20.31 1.71 -15.23
N TYR A 337 21.45 2.31 -14.92
CA TYR A 337 21.55 3.68 -14.40
C TYR A 337 22.81 4.36 -14.96
N THR A 338 22.90 5.68 -14.82
CA THR A 338 24.05 6.46 -15.26
C THR A 338 24.91 6.83 -14.06
N CYS A 339 26.18 6.45 -14.07
CA CYS A 339 27.15 6.88 -13.07
C CYS A 339 27.68 8.27 -13.41
N LEU A 340 27.56 9.21 -12.48
CA LEU A 340 28.06 10.57 -12.59
C LEU A 340 29.53 10.66 -12.13
N PRO A 341 30.29 11.67 -12.62
CA PRO A 341 31.61 12.00 -12.07
C PRO A 341 31.55 12.37 -10.58
N LEU A 342 32.67 12.21 -9.87
CA LEU A 342 32.80 12.49 -8.42
C LEU A 342 32.39 13.90 -8.00
N ASN A 343 32.55 14.90 -8.87
CA ASN A 343 32.22 16.32 -8.60
C ASN A 343 30.73 16.66 -8.86
N SER A 344 29.86 15.66 -8.99
CA SER A 344 28.43 15.86 -9.22
C SER A 344 27.67 16.25 -7.95
N PHE A 345 26.52 16.89 -8.16
CA PHE A 345 25.63 17.43 -7.14
C PHE A 345 25.16 16.34 -6.17
N SER A 346 25.37 16.54 -4.86
CA SER A 346 24.95 15.60 -3.82
C SER A 346 23.52 15.89 -3.33
N ILE A 347 22.93 14.92 -2.63
CA ILE A 347 21.62 15.09 -1.97
C ILE A 347 21.70 16.17 -0.87
N VAL A 348 22.84 16.27 -0.18
CA VAL A 348 23.06 17.30 0.84
C VAL A 348 23.01 18.68 0.20
N ASP A 349 23.73 18.87 -0.91
CA ASP A 349 23.71 20.14 -1.66
C ASP A 349 22.28 20.47 -2.16
N ALA A 350 21.50 19.46 -2.51
CA ALA A 350 20.10 19.60 -2.90
C ALA A 350 19.24 20.13 -1.75
N PHE A 351 19.36 19.53 -0.56
CA PHE A 351 18.64 19.99 0.63
C PHE A 351 19.09 21.40 1.06
N GLU A 352 20.38 21.73 0.98
CA GLU A 352 20.88 23.07 1.31
C GLU A 352 20.34 24.15 0.36
N LYS A 353 20.37 23.90 -0.96
CA LYS A 353 19.76 24.81 -1.94
C LYS A 353 18.27 24.96 -1.71
N LEU A 354 17.59 23.85 -1.44
CA LEU A 354 16.16 23.83 -1.18
C LEU A 354 15.83 24.65 0.08
N ALA A 355 16.60 24.51 1.15
CA ALA A 355 16.45 25.30 2.37
C ALA A 355 16.59 26.80 2.10
N GLY A 356 17.64 27.19 1.37
CA GLY A 356 17.95 28.59 1.05
C GLY A 356 16.95 29.26 0.09
N SER A 357 16.04 28.49 -0.51
CA SER A 357 15.11 28.97 -1.54
C SER A 357 13.72 29.32 -1.01
N THR A 358 13.44 29.12 0.28
CA THR A 358 12.09 29.22 0.86
C THR A 358 11.53 30.64 0.75
N ALA A 359 10.39 30.81 0.06
CA ALA A 359 9.74 32.11 -0.12
C ALA A 359 8.22 31.96 -0.32
N MET A 360 7.48 33.08 -0.31
CA MET A 360 6.07 33.09 -0.73
C MET A 360 5.93 32.97 -2.26
N MET A 361 4.80 32.46 -2.71
CA MET A 361 4.51 32.18 -4.12
C MET A 361 4.28 33.50 -4.91
N LYS A 362 5.36 34.06 -5.50
CA LYS A 362 5.36 35.29 -6.30
C LYS A 362 6.15 35.14 -7.62
N PRO A 363 5.78 35.82 -8.73
CA PRO A 363 6.36 35.67 -10.08
C PRO A 363 7.77 36.24 -10.26
N LEU A 364 8.18 37.20 -9.44
CA LEU A 364 9.49 37.83 -9.56
C LEU A 364 10.04 38.22 -8.20
N ASP A 365 11.38 38.31 -8.09
CA ASP A 365 12.04 39.12 -7.06
C ASP A 365 11.75 40.60 -7.35
N THR A 366 10.57 41.03 -6.95
CA THR A 366 10.10 42.42 -6.98
C THR A 366 11.03 43.38 -6.24
N ASP A 367 11.85 42.85 -5.31
CA ASP A 367 12.86 43.57 -4.55
C ASP A 367 13.98 44.18 -5.43
N LYS A 368 14.12 43.71 -6.68
CA LYS A 368 15.09 44.22 -7.66
C LYS A 368 14.50 45.28 -8.61
N ILE A 369 13.21 45.58 -8.52
CA ILE A 369 12.55 46.57 -9.39
C ILE A 369 12.65 47.96 -8.73
N PRO A 370 13.35 48.94 -9.34
CA PRO A 370 13.42 50.29 -8.80
C PRO A 370 12.01 50.88 -8.74
N THR A 371 11.53 51.21 -7.54
CA THR A 371 10.17 51.68 -7.33
C THR A 371 10.12 53.20 -7.40
N THR A 372 9.53 53.77 -8.46
CA THR A 372 9.15 55.18 -8.53
C THR A 372 7.69 55.35 -8.07
N ASP A 373 7.32 56.52 -7.52
CA ASP A 373 5.97 56.75 -6.99
C ASP A 373 4.87 56.70 -8.07
N GLY A 374 3.74 56.05 -7.77
CA GLY A 374 2.53 56.00 -8.61
C GLY A 374 2.18 54.60 -9.13
N LEU A 375 2.16 54.44 -10.47
CA LEU A 375 1.71 53.23 -11.18
C LEU A 375 2.65 52.04 -11.02
N GLU A 376 3.96 52.27 -10.97
CA GLU A 376 4.98 51.22 -10.84
C GLU A 376 4.87 50.52 -9.49
N LYS A 377 4.76 51.29 -8.41
CA LYS A 377 4.50 50.78 -7.06
C LYS A 377 3.26 49.90 -7.01
N ARG A 378 2.16 50.34 -7.64
CA ARG A 378 0.91 49.59 -7.69
C ARG A 378 1.01 48.29 -8.49
N MET A 379 1.83 48.27 -9.55
CA MET A 379 2.09 47.06 -10.32
C MET A 379 2.91 46.07 -9.49
N VAL A 380 3.93 46.57 -8.78
CA VAL A 380 4.73 45.76 -7.84
C VAL A 380 3.84 45.18 -6.73
N GLU A 381 2.92 45.96 -6.17
CA GLU A 381 1.91 45.48 -5.21
C GLU A 381 1.07 44.34 -5.79
N ARG A 382 0.57 44.47 -7.03
CA ARG A 382 -0.17 43.39 -7.71
C ARG A 382 0.68 42.14 -7.95
N LEU A 383 1.94 42.28 -8.34
CA LEU A 383 2.85 41.15 -8.50
C LEU A 383 3.14 40.48 -7.14
N ASN A 384 3.29 41.28 -6.08
CA ASN A 384 3.45 40.79 -4.70
C ASN A 384 2.20 40.08 -4.18
N ASP A 385 1.01 40.42 -4.69
CA ASP A 385 -0.24 39.69 -4.45
C ASP A 385 -0.39 38.40 -5.31
N GLY A 386 0.62 38.06 -6.11
CA GLY A 386 0.65 36.82 -6.91
C GLY A 386 -0.09 36.90 -8.25
N TYR A 387 -0.42 38.10 -8.73
CA TYR A 387 -1.01 38.26 -10.06
C TYR A 387 0.05 38.11 -11.15
N SER A 388 -0.31 37.42 -12.23
CA SER A 388 0.44 37.37 -13.49
C SER A 388 -0.34 38.10 -14.58
N LEU A 389 0.38 38.64 -15.58
CA LEU A 389 -0.23 39.22 -16.77
C LEU A 389 -0.34 38.17 -17.86
N VAL A 390 -1.53 38.03 -18.45
CA VAL A 390 -1.78 37.11 -19.57
C VAL A 390 -2.39 37.85 -20.75
N ARG A 391 -2.04 37.38 -21.96
CA ARG A 391 -2.73 37.78 -23.18
C ARG A 391 -4.10 37.12 -23.20
N TYR A 392 -5.14 37.94 -23.26
CA TYR A 392 -6.53 37.51 -23.22
C TYR A 392 -7.24 37.91 -24.51
N ARG A 393 -8.13 37.04 -25.00
CA ARG A 393 -9.01 37.35 -26.12
C ARG A 393 -10.43 37.44 -25.61
N VAL A 394 -11.04 38.62 -25.74
CA VAL A 394 -12.45 38.83 -25.36
C VAL A 394 -13.38 38.11 -26.33
N GLN A 395 -14.66 37.98 -25.96
CA GLN A 395 -15.66 37.29 -26.78
C GLN A 395 -15.88 37.92 -28.16
N THR A 396 -15.61 39.22 -28.30
CA THR A 396 -15.66 39.93 -29.59
C THR A 396 -14.48 39.59 -30.51
N GLY A 397 -13.47 38.86 -30.02
CA GLY A 397 -12.29 38.45 -30.76
C GLY A 397 -11.09 39.39 -30.61
N GLU A 398 -11.27 40.56 -29.98
CA GLU A 398 -10.19 41.50 -29.70
C GLU A 398 -9.20 40.92 -28.69
N GLU A 399 -7.93 41.27 -28.84
CA GLU A 399 -6.87 40.85 -27.94
C GLU A 399 -6.50 41.98 -26.99
N THR A 400 -6.51 41.67 -25.70
CA THR A 400 -6.18 42.59 -24.61
C THR A 400 -5.28 41.89 -23.59
N VAL A 401 -4.85 42.63 -22.58
CA VAL A 401 -4.13 42.08 -21.43
C VAL A 401 -5.08 41.94 -20.27
N ALA A 402 -4.94 40.88 -19.49
CA ALA A 402 -5.69 40.65 -18.27
C ALA A 402 -4.78 40.22 -17.13
N PHE A 403 -5.20 40.54 -15.90
CA PHE A 403 -4.66 39.95 -14.70
C PHE A 403 -5.27 38.56 -14.48
N THR A 404 -4.43 37.62 -14.06
CA THR A 404 -4.87 36.29 -13.63
C THR A 404 -4.06 35.85 -12.41
N ARG A 405 -4.71 35.13 -11.51
CA ARG A 405 -4.09 34.40 -10.41
C ARG A 405 -4.83 33.09 -10.18
N GLY A 406 -4.08 32.11 -9.68
CA GLY A 406 -4.63 30.81 -9.27
C GLY A 406 -5.23 30.83 -7.86
N PRO A 407 -5.59 29.66 -7.32
CA PRO A 407 -6.02 29.52 -5.92
C PRO A 407 -4.87 29.69 -4.91
N LEU A 408 -3.62 29.62 -5.37
CA LEU A 408 -2.43 29.70 -4.52
C LEU A 408 -1.97 31.16 -4.52
N ILE A 409 -2.11 31.85 -3.39
CA ILE A 409 -1.84 33.29 -3.27
C ILE A 409 -0.82 33.60 -2.17
N PRO A 410 0.09 34.55 -2.37
CA PRO A 410 1.08 34.90 -1.34
C PRO A 410 0.43 35.62 -0.15
N THR A 411 -0.51 36.52 -0.40
CA THR A 411 -1.21 37.30 0.62
C THR A 411 -2.56 36.67 0.98
N LYS A 412 -3.08 36.88 2.20
CA LYS A 412 -4.41 36.39 2.58
C LYS A 412 -5.48 37.19 1.85
N ALA A 413 -6.27 36.53 1.00
CA ALA A 413 -7.37 37.19 0.31
C ALA A 413 -8.37 37.78 1.32
N THR A 414 -8.75 39.04 1.14
CA THR A 414 -9.86 39.62 1.89
C THR A 414 -11.13 38.85 1.53
N THR A 415 -11.78 38.24 2.52
CA THR A 415 -13.11 37.62 2.40
C THR A 415 -14.13 38.70 2.11
N THR A 416 -14.24 39.01 0.83
CA THR A 416 -15.21 39.93 0.30
C THR A 416 -16.43 39.10 -0.05
N ASN A 417 -17.63 39.58 0.31
CA ASN A 417 -18.91 39.01 -0.15
C ASN A 417 -19.12 39.21 -1.69
N LEU A 418 -18.02 39.22 -2.47
CA LEU A 418 -17.96 39.60 -3.88
C LEU A 418 -18.57 38.53 -4.79
N ILE A 419 -18.47 37.24 -4.42
CA ILE A 419 -19.00 36.15 -5.25
C ILE A 419 -20.48 35.96 -4.94
N LYS A 420 -21.30 36.79 -5.59
CA LYS A 420 -22.69 36.43 -5.86
C LYS A 420 -22.71 35.25 -6.82
N GLU A 421 -23.77 34.46 -6.73
CA GLU A 421 -24.08 33.44 -7.74
C GLU A 421 -23.92 33.99 -9.16
N SER A 422 -23.10 33.31 -9.96
CA SER A 422 -23.00 33.64 -11.38
C SER A 422 -23.71 32.57 -12.21
N MET A 423 -24.37 33.03 -13.27
CA MET A 423 -25.02 32.18 -14.28
C MET A 423 -24.12 31.96 -15.50
N SER A 424 -23.17 32.87 -15.73
CA SER A 424 -22.32 32.90 -16.93
C SER A 424 -20.83 32.96 -16.63
N GLY A 425 -20.43 33.23 -15.38
CA GLY A 425 -19.07 33.52 -14.96
C GLY A 425 -18.56 34.92 -15.34
N GLN A 426 -19.25 35.67 -16.22
CA GLN A 426 -18.82 37.01 -16.63
C GLN A 426 -18.97 38.04 -15.52
N ASP A 427 -19.96 37.86 -14.66
CA ASP A 427 -20.22 38.74 -13.51
C ASP A 427 -19.08 38.72 -12.48
N LEU A 428 -18.17 37.74 -12.60
CA LEU A 428 -16.99 37.56 -11.74
C LEU A 428 -15.72 38.22 -12.29
N GLN A 429 -15.80 38.94 -13.41
CA GLN A 429 -14.68 39.73 -13.93
C GLN A 429 -14.58 41.06 -13.18
N ILE A 430 -13.40 41.38 -12.66
CA ILE A 430 -13.18 42.57 -11.83
C ILE A 430 -12.33 43.58 -12.61
N LEU A 431 -12.85 44.78 -12.88
CA LEU A 431 -12.07 45.85 -13.51
C LEU A 431 -11.17 46.54 -12.48
N ASP A 432 -9.86 46.48 -12.68
CA ASP A 432 -8.95 47.34 -11.93
C ASP A 432 -9.02 48.77 -12.48
N ARG A 433 -9.68 49.67 -11.73
CA ARG A 433 -9.89 51.07 -12.13
C ARG A 433 -8.61 51.88 -12.35
N GLY A 434 -7.50 51.53 -11.71
CA GLY A 434 -6.27 52.32 -11.85
C GLY A 434 -5.42 51.93 -13.06
N PHE A 435 -5.49 50.67 -13.52
CA PHE A 435 -4.81 50.22 -14.74
C PHE A 435 -5.74 50.12 -15.96
N GLY A 436 -7.06 50.06 -15.75
CA GLY A 436 -8.02 49.75 -16.81
C GLY A 436 -7.94 48.31 -17.31
N ILE A 437 -7.28 47.42 -16.56
CA ILE A 437 -7.07 46.00 -16.90
C ILE A 437 -8.10 45.15 -16.16
N MET A 438 -8.64 44.14 -16.84
CA MET A 438 -9.57 43.17 -16.25
C MET A 438 -8.82 42.09 -15.47
N ASP A 439 -9.28 41.79 -14.26
CA ASP A 439 -8.94 40.59 -13.50
C ASP A 439 -9.95 39.48 -13.84
N LEU A 440 -9.43 38.37 -14.37
CA LEU A 440 -10.21 37.22 -14.85
C LEU A 440 -10.17 36.03 -13.89
N SER A 441 -9.51 36.16 -12.74
CA SER A 441 -9.16 35.02 -11.87
C SER A 441 -10.37 34.21 -11.40
N TYR A 442 -11.45 34.87 -10.96
CA TYR A 442 -12.66 34.18 -10.52
C TYR A 442 -13.54 33.74 -11.69
N SER A 443 -13.53 34.50 -12.79
CA SER A 443 -14.25 34.15 -14.01
C SER A 443 -13.69 32.85 -14.63
N SER A 444 -12.36 32.72 -14.66
CA SER A 444 -11.67 31.53 -15.13
C SER A 444 -11.88 30.33 -14.21
N ALA A 445 -11.86 30.53 -12.89
CA ALA A 445 -12.17 29.50 -11.90
C ALA A 445 -13.59 28.92 -12.09
N TRP A 446 -14.59 29.78 -12.28
CA TRP A 446 -15.98 29.37 -12.51
C TRP A 446 -16.13 28.55 -13.80
N GLN A 447 -15.51 29.01 -14.89
CA GLN A 447 -15.52 28.26 -16.16
C GLN A 447 -14.79 26.92 -16.04
N LEU A 448 -13.68 26.88 -15.30
CA LEU A 448 -12.95 25.63 -15.02
C LEU A 448 -13.81 24.66 -14.21
N GLY A 449 -14.55 25.13 -13.21
CA GLY A 449 -15.47 24.29 -12.44
C GLY A 449 -16.53 23.62 -13.31
N ARG A 450 -17.17 24.41 -14.18
CA ARG A 450 -18.18 23.93 -15.14
C ARG A 450 -17.58 22.95 -16.16
N THR A 451 -16.47 23.36 -16.76
CA THR A 451 -15.33 22.56 -17.20
C THR A 451 -15.26 21.09 -16.78
N LEU A 452 -14.67 20.94 -15.59
CA LEU A 452 -14.35 19.68 -14.94
C LEU A 452 -15.62 18.88 -14.62
N ALA A 453 -16.71 19.56 -14.25
CA ALA A 453 -17.98 18.92 -13.98
C ALA A 453 -18.63 18.30 -15.23
N LEU A 454 -18.48 18.93 -16.40
CA LEU A 454 -18.95 18.36 -17.67
C LEU A 454 -18.10 17.18 -18.13
N ALA A 455 -16.80 17.19 -17.81
CA ALA A 455 -15.89 16.10 -18.15
C ALA A 455 -16.17 14.83 -17.33
N ASP A 456 -16.68 14.96 -16.11
CA ASP A 456 -17.05 13.83 -15.24
C ASP A 456 -18.52 13.41 -15.44
N GLN A 457 -18.73 12.33 -16.19
CA GLN A 457 -20.06 11.78 -16.46
C GLN A 457 -20.77 11.30 -15.19
N SER A 458 -20.03 10.76 -14.22
CA SER A 458 -20.61 10.23 -12.98
C SER A 458 -21.16 11.37 -12.13
N PHE A 459 -20.39 12.45 -12.00
CA PHE A 459 -20.81 13.67 -11.31
C PHE A 459 -22.00 14.35 -12.00
N ALA A 460 -21.93 14.58 -13.31
CA ALA A 460 -22.98 15.30 -14.04
C ALA A 460 -24.35 14.58 -13.97
N THR A 461 -24.34 13.25 -14.06
CA THR A 461 -25.56 12.44 -13.95
C THR A 461 -26.11 12.42 -12.53
N ALA A 462 -25.26 12.27 -11.52
CA ALA A 462 -25.65 12.36 -10.11
C ALA A 462 -26.21 13.74 -9.77
N LEU A 463 -25.57 14.83 -10.21
CA LEU A 463 -26.04 16.20 -10.00
C LEU A 463 -27.43 16.43 -10.59
N SER A 464 -27.69 15.98 -11.83
CA SER A 464 -29.02 16.12 -12.45
C SER A 464 -30.10 15.37 -11.65
N ARG A 465 -29.80 14.17 -11.14
CA ARG A 465 -30.72 13.39 -10.30
C ARG A 465 -30.97 14.03 -8.95
N VAL A 466 -29.93 14.47 -8.26
CA VAL A 466 -30.02 15.17 -6.97
C VAL A 466 -30.87 16.44 -7.13
N ARG A 467 -30.61 17.24 -8.16
CA ARG A 467 -31.39 18.46 -8.44
C ARG A 467 -32.86 18.13 -8.65
N LYS A 468 -33.16 17.08 -9.42
CA LYS A 468 -34.54 16.61 -9.63
C LYS A 468 -35.19 16.12 -8.33
N GLN A 469 -34.48 15.33 -7.52
CA GLN A 469 -34.99 14.84 -6.23
C GLN A 469 -35.33 15.98 -5.27
N ILE A 470 -34.44 16.98 -5.15
CA ILE A 470 -34.66 18.17 -4.32
C ILE A 470 -35.84 18.98 -4.85
N TYR A 471 -35.89 19.20 -6.17
CA TYR A 471 -36.97 19.96 -6.80
C TYR A 471 -38.34 19.28 -6.62
N ASP A 472 -38.47 18.00 -6.98
CA ASP A 472 -39.73 17.26 -6.90
C ASP A 472 -40.22 17.17 -5.45
N ARG A 473 -39.33 16.86 -4.51
CA ARG A 473 -39.68 16.75 -3.09
C ARG A 473 -40.03 18.10 -2.49
N GLY A 474 -39.19 19.12 -2.72
CA GLY A 474 -39.38 20.46 -2.18
C GLY A 474 -40.63 21.14 -2.74
N LEU A 475 -40.95 20.92 -4.03
CA LEU A 475 -42.18 21.45 -4.64
C LEU A 475 -43.43 20.79 -4.06
N ASN A 476 -43.42 19.46 -3.91
CA ASN A 476 -44.52 18.74 -3.26
C ASN A 476 -44.72 19.18 -1.80
N GLU A 477 -43.63 19.37 -1.06
CA GLU A 477 -43.68 19.83 0.32
C GLU A 477 -44.20 21.28 0.43
N CYS A 478 -43.74 22.17 -0.44
CA CYS A 478 -44.23 23.56 -0.49
C CYS A 478 -45.72 23.62 -0.84
N GLN A 479 -46.15 22.88 -1.87
CA GLN A 479 -47.57 22.80 -2.26
C GLN A 479 -48.43 22.23 -1.14
N SER A 480 -47.96 21.19 -0.44
CA SER A 480 -48.63 20.64 0.75
C SER A 480 -48.79 21.68 1.85
N GLN A 481 -47.72 22.42 2.18
CA GLN A 481 -47.77 23.47 3.20
C GLN A 481 -48.73 24.61 2.83
N LEU A 482 -48.75 25.03 1.56
CA LEU A 482 -49.66 26.07 1.07
C LEU A 482 -51.12 25.62 1.08
N LEU A 483 -51.39 24.38 0.65
CA LEU A 483 -52.74 23.80 0.70
C LEU A 483 -53.22 23.66 2.16
N ALA A 484 -52.35 23.23 3.07
CA ALA A 484 -52.65 23.15 4.50
C ALA A 484 -52.96 24.54 5.09
N ARG A 485 -52.17 25.57 4.76
CA ARG A 485 -52.44 26.97 5.19
C ARG A 485 -53.76 27.50 4.63
N ALA A 486 -54.14 27.10 3.43
CA ALA A 486 -55.41 27.47 2.81
C ALA A 486 -56.61 26.65 3.33
N GLY A 487 -56.41 25.72 4.27
CA GLY A 487 -57.46 24.82 4.77
C GLY A 487 -57.98 23.84 3.72
N LEU A 488 -57.25 23.67 2.61
CA LEU A 488 -57.61 22.75 1.54
C LEU A 488 -57.08 21.34 1.86
N PRO A 489 -57.87 20.28 1.64
CA PRO A 489 -57.45 18.93 1.96
C PRO A 489 -56.32 18.48 1.02
N HIS A 490 -55.12 18.33 1.58
CA HIS A 490 -53.98 17.67 0.95
C HIS A 490 -53.54 16.49 1.81
N LYS A 491 -53.60 15.27 1.26
CA LYS A 491 -53.14 14.06 1.97
C LYS A 491 -51.91 13.51 1.27
N THR A 492 -50.81 13.39 2.01
CA THR A 492 -49.60 12.67 1.57
C THR A 492 -49.91 11.18 1.38
N LYS A 493 -49.08 10.42 0.67
CA LYS A 493 -49.29 8.96 0.51
C LYS A 493 -49.43 8.24 1.86
N SER A 494 -48.58 8.58 2.83
CA SER A 494 -48.69 8.09 4.21
C SER A 494 -49.98 8.54 4.88
N GLY A 495 -50.37 9.80 4.71
CA GLY A 495 -51.65 10.32 5.22
C GLY A 495 -52.88 9.68 4.55
N VAL A 496 -52.78 9.26 3.28
CA VAL A 496 -53.82 8.49 2.60
C VAL A 496 -53.90 7.10 3.22
N LEU A 497 -52.77 6.41 3.41
CA LEU A 497 -52.72 5.08 4.03
C LEU A 497 -53.21 5.11 5.48
N GLN A 498 -52.79 6.09 6.28
CA GLN A 498 -53.33 6.33 7.62
C GLN A 498 -54.82 6.59 7.54
N SER A 499 -55.27 7.45 6.64
CA SER A 499 -56.71 7.71 6.52
C SER A 499 -57.54 6.53 6.01
N ILE A 500 -56.92 5.53 5.37
CA ILE A 500 -57.58 4.26 5.04
C ILE A 500 -57.73 3.43 6.32
N SER A 501 -56.69 3.40 7.17
CA SER A 501 -56.76 2.78 8.50
C SER A 501 -57.82 3.47 9.37
N ASP A 502 -57.78 4.80 9.46
CA ASP A 502 -58.75 5.60 10.23
C ASP A 502 -60.16 5.43 9.66
N ALA A 503 -60.31 5.35 8.34
CA ALA A 503 -61.60 5.08 7.71
C ALA A 503 -62.08 3.65 7.99
N PHE A 504 -61.18 2.67 8.08
CA PHE A 504 -61.52 1.29 8.42
C PHE A 504 -61.93 1.17 9.90
N GLU A 505 -61.23 1.86 10.81
CA GLU A 505 -61.63 1.98 12.22
C GLU A 505 -62.98 2.70 12.37
N ALA A 506 -63.20 3.77 11.62
CA ALA A 506 -64.48 4.49 11.60
C ALA A 506 -65.63 3.64 11.01
N LEU A 507 -65.32 2.73 10.08
CA LEU A 507 -66.29 1.79 9.49
C LEU A 507 -66.58 0.62 10.44
N LEU A 508 -65.59 0.20 11.23
CA LEU A 508 -65.77 -0.75 12.33
C LEU A 508 -66.63 -0.17 13.46
N SER A 509 -66.43 1.10 13.83
CA SER A 509 -67.27 1.77 14.84
C SER A 509 -68.73 1.97 14.38
N LEU A 510 -68.94 2.05 13.06
CA LEU A 510 -70.26 2.13 12.41
C LEU A 510 -71.12 0.87 12.62
N SER A 511 -70.49 -0.27 12.95
CA SER A 511 -71.18 -1.54 13.24
C SER A 511 -71.85 -1.54 14.62
N ASN A 512 -71.41 -0.69 15.54
CA ASN A 512 -71.79 -0.77 16.96
C ASN A 512 -72.65 0.41 17.44
N ASP A 513 -72.90 1.42 16.60
CA ASP A 513 -73.63 2.63 17.00
C ASP A 513 -74.95 2.80 16.24
N ASN A 514 -76.07 2.88 16.97
CA ASN A 514 -77.42 3.09 16.42
C ASN A 514 -77.71 4.56 16.06
N ASP A 515 -76.78 5.48 16.31
CA ASP A 515 -76.97 6.91 16.05
C ASP A 515 -76.53 7.31 14.63
N ARG A 516 -77.47 7.17 13.70
CA ARG A 516 -77.33 7.55 12.28
C ARG A 516 -77.25 9.07 12.00
N HIS A 517 -76.92 9.92 12.99
CA HIS A 517 -77.05 11.37 12.85
C HIS A 517 -75.78 12.22 13.01
N THR A 518 -74.60 11.63 13.19
CA THR A 518 -73.33 12.39 13.25
C THR A 518 -72.36 12.06 12.10
N PHE A 519 -72.87 11.63 10.93
CA PHE A 519 -72.09 11.63 9.69
C PHE A 519 -71.97 13.04 9.10
N VAL A 520 -71.17 13.90 9.75
CA VAL A 520 -70.72 15.17 9.15
C VAL A 520 -69.70 14.93 8.03
N THR A 521 -69.19 13.71 7.83
CA THR A 521 -68.26 13.40 6.72
C THR A 521 -68.96 13.13 5.37
N GLY A 522 -70.30 13.01 5.35
CA GLY A 522 -71.08 12.79 4.11
C GLY A 522 -71.45 14.07 3.33
N ARG A 523 -71.48 15.24 4.00
CA ARG A 523 -71.72 16.55 3.37
C ARG A 523 -70.40 17.26 3.02
N SER A 524 -69.50 16.63 2.27
CA SER A 524 -68.44 17.40 1.56
C SER A 524 -67.77 16.67 0.39
N ARG A 525 -68.31 15.54 -0.10
CA ARG A 525 -67.78 15.01 -1.39
C ARG A 525 -68.16 15.90 -2.57
N TRP A 526 -69.28 16.64 -2.44
CA TRP A 526 -69.86 17.46 -3.51
C TRP A 526 -70.03 18.95 -3.16
N THR A 527 -70.06 19.32 -1.87
CA THR A 527 -70.02 20.70 -1.39
C THR A 527 -68.62 21.01 -0.87
N ARG A 528 -67.77 21.56 -1.75
CA ARG A 528 -66.57 22.25 -1.29
C ARG A 528 -66.99 23.66 -0.93
N ASP A 529 -66.92 24.05 0.34
CA ASP A 529 -66.91 25.46 0.73
C ASP A 529 -65.56 26.06 0.31
N ILE A 530 -65.33 26.16 -1.01
CA ILE A 530 -64.21 26.95 -1.53
C ILE A 530 -64.61 28.39 -1.28
N ASN A 531 -63.96 29.04 -0.32
CA ASN A 531 -64.07 30.47 -0.15
C ASN A 531 -63.67 31.13 -1.49
N PRO A 532 -64.59 31.76 -2.24
CA PRO A 532 -64.35 32.19 -3.62
C PRO A 532 -63.31 33.32 -3.73
N ASP A 533 -62.93 33.93 -2.60
CA ASP A 533 -61.95 35.00 -2.52
C ASP A 533 -60.49 34.50 -2.36
N PHE A 534 -60.26 33.20 -2.21
CA PHE A 534 -58.91 32.62 -2.02
C PHE A 534 -58.31 32.13 -3.35
N ASN A 535 -57.64 33.01 -4.08
CA ASN A 535 -56.96 32.69 -5.35
C ASN A 535 -55.54 32.14 -5.09
N LEU A 536 -55.43 30.90 -4.61
CA LEU A 536 -54.13 30.24 -4.37
C LEU A 536 -53.51 29.78 -5.68
N ASN A 537 -52.36 30.36 -6.03
CA ASN A 537 -51.62 29.96 -7.23
C ASN A 537 -50.46 29.02 -6.88
N LEU A 538 -50.58 27.74 -7.23
CA LEU A 538 -49.54 26.72 -6.99
C LEU A 538 -48.45 26.68 -8.08
N ALA A 539 -48.47 27.60 -9.04
CA ALA A 539 -47.42 27.70 -10.05
C ALA A 539 -46.08 28.07 -9.40
N TYR A 540 -45.00 27.48 -9.90
CA TYR A 540 -43.64 27.71 -9.39
C TYR A 540 -43.24 29.20 -9.33
N SER A 541 -43.72 30.01 -10.27
CA SER A 541 -43.44 31.45 -10.36
C SER A 541 -44.46 32.34 -9.62
N SER A 542 -45.32 31.78 -8.76
CA SER A 542 -46.29 32.57 -8.00
C SER A 542 -45.63 33.23 -6.78
N ASN A 543 -46.12 34.42 -6.41
CA ASN A 543 -45.66 35.12 -5.20
C ASN A 543 -45.95 34.31 -3.92
N ASP A 544 -47.01 33.50 -3.92
CA ASP A 544 -47.39 32.64 -2.80
C ASP A 544 -46.39 31.50 -2.56
N MET A 545 -45.86 30.92 -3.65
CA MET A 545 -44.79 29.90 -3.60
C MET A 545 -43.46 30.52 -3.20
N GLU A 546 -43.13 31.71 -3.71
CA GLU A 546 -41.84 32.35 -3.50
C GLU A 546 -41.47 32.53 -2.01
N ALA A 547 -42.46 32.80 -1.15
CA ALA A 547 -42.24 33.00 0.28
C ALA A 547 -41.93 31.72 1.08
N SER A 548 -42.24 30.51 0.57
CA SER A 548 -42.11 29.24 1.32
C SER A 548 -41.31 28.16 0.57
N ILE A 549 -40.95 28.41 -0.69
CA ILE A 549 -40.25 27.43 -1.53
C ILE A 549 -38.81 27.19 -1.06
N GLU A 550 -38.10 28.22 -0.60
CA GLU A 550 -36.71 28.08 -0.16
C GLU A 550 -36.60 27.18 1.09
N SER A 551 -37.51 27.35 2.06
CA SER A 551 -37.55 26.50 3.26
C SER A 551 -37.87 25.04 2.93
N ALA A 552 -38.80 24.80 2.00
CA ALA A 552 -39.17 23.46 1.56
C ALA A 552 -38.07 22.80 0.70
N PHE A 553 -37.34 23.58 -0.08
CA PHE A 553 -36.17 23.07 -0.79
C PHE A 553 -35.06 22.70 0.20
N TYR A 554 -34.87 23.49 1.26
CA TYR A 554 -33.90 23.21 2.31
C TYR A 554 -34.18 21.95 3.11
N SER A 555 -35.44 21.69 3.49
CA SER A 555 -35.81 20.42 4.12
C SER A 555 -35.58 19.23 3.18
N ALA A 556 -35.98 19.35 1.91
CA ALA A 556 -35.76 18.32 0.90
C ALA A 556 -34.26 18.04 0.67
N ALA A 557 -33.44 19.08 0.57
CA ALA A 557 -31.99 18.93 0.40
C ALA A 557 -31.33 18.31 1.63
N CYS A 558 -31.72 18.70 2.84
CA CYS A 558 -31.25 18.09 4.09
C CYS A 558 -31.55 16.59 4.14
N TYR A 559 -32.73 16.16 3.69
CA TYR A 559 -33.07 14.75 3.58
C TYR A 559 -32.17 14.01 2.59
N VAL A 560 -32.00 14.54 1.37
CA VAL A 560 -31.15 13.92 0.34
C VAL A 560 -29.68 13.84 0.77
N SER A 561 -29.21 14.84 1.52
CA SER A 561 -27.83 14.89 2.03
C SER A 561 -27.60 14.12 3.34
N GLY A 562 -28.65 13.52 3.91
CA GLY A 562 -28.60 12.87 5.22
C GLY A 562 -28.08 11.43 5.20
N SER A 563 -27.95 10.83 6.37
CA SER A 563 -27.69 9.39 6.56
C SER A 563 -28.99 8.58 6.68
N ASP A 564 -28.92 7.25 6.49
CA ASP A 564 -30.10 6.35 6.55
C ASP A 564 -30.72 6.27 7.97
N ASP A 565 -29.90 6.37 9.02
CA ASP A 565 -30.33 6.17 10.42
C ASP A 565 -30.59 7.48 11.19
N THR A 566 -29.95 8.59 10.81
CA THR A 566 -30.07 9.89 11.46
C THR A 566 -30.21 11.03 10.44
N LEU A 567 -30.99 12.07 10.78
CA LEU A 567 -31.10 13.32 9.98
C LEU A 567 -29.81 14.17 9.94
N GLU A 568 -28.70 13.58 10.38
CA GLU A 568 -27.36 14.14 10.30
C GLU A 568 -26.81 14.03 8.87
N PRO A 569 -25.92 14.94 8.45
CA PRO A 569 -25.34 14.90 7.12
C PRO A 569 -24.46 13.65 6.91
N TYR A 570 -24.49 13.10 5.70
CA TYR A 570 -23.58 12.04 5.26
C TYR A 570 -22.12 12.50 5.39
N ASP A 571 -21.27 11.68 6.01
CA ASP A 571 -19.93 12.07 6.48
C ASP A 571 -18.77 11.17 6.00
N GLU A 572 -19.02 10.29 5.03
CA GLU A 572 -18.11 9.27 4.48
C GLU A 572 -17.71 8.14 5.45
N LEU A 573 -18.21 8.17 6.69
CA LEU A 573 -18.07 7.08 7.66
C LEU A 573 -19.42 6.43 8.02
N ASN A 574 -20.52 7.16 7.84
CA ASN A 574 -21.89 6.66 7.93
C ASN A 574 -22.44 6.20 6.57
N ASP A 575 -23.62 5.57 6.57
CA ASP A 575 -24.29 5.11 5.35
C ASP A 575 -25.13 6.24 4.70
N PRO A 576 -25.02 6.47 3.38
CA PRO A 576 -25.70 7.57 2.70
C PRO A 576 -27.17 7.24 2.38
N ASN A 577 -28.10 8.16 2.67
CA ASN A 577 -29.50 8.06 2.21
C ASN A 577 -29.62 8.16 0.67
N SER A 578 -28.74 8.94 0.04
CA SER A 578 -28.66 9.03 -1.42
C SER A 578 -27.24 8.74 -1.92
N SER A 579 -27.11 7.66 -2.69
CA SER A 579 -25.84 7.33 -3.37
C SER A 579 -25.41 8.39 -4.38
N ASP A 580 -26.37 9.11 -5.01
CA ASP A 580 -26.05 10.22 -5.91
C ASP A 580 -25.47 11.43 -5.12
N TRP A 581 -25.94 11.69 -3.90
CA TRP A 581 -25.36 12.74 -3.03
C TRP A 581 -23.94 12.39 -2.59
N MET A 582 -23.66 11.12 -2.28
CA MET A 582 -22.31 10.65 -1.95
C MET A 582 -21.32 10.98 -3.08
N ILE A 583 -21.69 10.71 -4.34
CA ILE A 583 -20.84 11.02 -5.51
C ILE A 583 -20.62 12.53 -5.64
N LEU A 584 -21.68 13.32 -5.50
CA LEU A 584 -21.62 14.79 -5.57
C LEU A 584 -20.72 15.36 -4.47
N LEU A 585 -20.95 14.97 -3.22
CA LEU A 585 -20.20 15.46 -2.06
C LEU A 585 -18.71 15.10 -2.19
N ARG A 586 -18.40 13.84 -2.54
CA ARG A 586 -17.03 13.40 -2.76
C ARG A 586 -16.32 14.26 -3.81
N TRP A 587 -16.96 14.51 -4.95
CA TRP A 587 -16.40 15.33 -6.01
C TRP A 587 -16.12 16.77 -5.54
N VAL A 588 -17.06 17.38 -4.82
CA VAL A 588 -16.88 18.75 -4.28
C VAL A 588 -15.74 18.79 -3.27
N LEU A 589 -15.69 17.84 -2.34
CA LEU A 589 -14.64 17.76 -1.34
C LEU A 589 -13.26 17.54 -1.98
N ASP A 590 -13.17 16.71 -3.01
CA ASP A 590 -11.91 16.48 -3.74
C ASP A 590 -11.41 17.78 -4.41
N ARG A 591 -12.30 18.63 -4.95
CA ARG A 591 -11.94 19.95 -5.51
C ARG A 591 -11.55 20.99 -4.46
N ILE A 592 -12.17 20.99 -3.28
CA ILE A 592 -11.75 21.83 -2.14
C ILE A 592 -10.30 21.50 -1.75
N TYR A 593 -9.93 20.22 -1.81
CA TYR A 593 -8.57 19.76 -1.58
C TYR A 593 -7.64 19.97 -2.79
N LEU A 594 -8.08 20.67 -3.84
CA LEU A 594 -7.33 20.89 -5.10
C LEU A 594 -6.97 19.61 -5.86
N ALA A 595 -7.76 18.54 -5.73
CA ALA A 595 -7.57 17.32 -6.51
C ALA A 595 -8.08 17.52 -7.94
N GLU A 596 -7.31 17.01 -8.90
CA GLU A 596 -7.63 17.05 -10.35
C GLU A 596 -7.86 18.46 -10.91
N VAL A 597 -7.32 19.48 -10.24
CA VAL A 597 -7.21 20.83 -10.79
C VAL A 597 -5.99 20.86 -11.72
N PRO A 598 -6.11 21.26 -13.00
CA PRO A 598 -4.98 21.28 -13.90
C PRO A 598 -3.85 22.19 -13.42
N GLY A 599 -2.60 21.72 -13.55
CA GLY A 599 -1.42 22.41 -12.99
C GLY A 599 -1.23 23.86 -13.43
N HIS A 600 -1.65 24.22 -14.66
CA HIS A 600 -1.55 25.59 -15.19
C HIS A 600 -2.53 26.58 -14.54
N PHE A 601 -3.55 26.11 -13.83
CA PHE A 601 -4.39 26.97 -12.97
C PHE A 601 -3.85 27.10 -11.55
N LEU A 602 -3.05 26.12 -11.09
CA LEU A 602 -2.36 26.19 -9.80
C LEU A 602 -1.10 27.07 -9.88
N ILE A 603 -0.32 26.90 -10.95
CA ILE A 603 0.91 27.62 -11.25
C ILE A 603 0.68 28.38 -12.55
N THR A 604 0.20 29.62 -12.45
CA THR A 604 -0.13 30.46 -13.62
C THR A 604 1.09 30.91 -14.41
N ASP A 605 2.23 31.07 -13.74
CA ASP A 605 3.50 31.44 -14.34
C ASP A 605 4.60 30.46 -13.88
N PRO A 606 5.35 29.81 -14.79
CA PRO A 606 6.47 28.95 -14.41
C PRO A 606 7.53 29.64 -13.52
N ALA A 607 7.66 30.97 -13.58
CA ALA A 607 8.55 31.74 -12.71
C ALA A 607 8.16 31.68 -11.22
N HIS A 608 6.89 31.34 -10.92
CA HIS A 608 6.41 31.12 -9.55
C HIS A 608 7.18 30.01 -8.82
N LEU A 609 7.63 28.97 -9.54
CA LEU A 609 8.25 27.78 -8.95
C LEU A 609 9.51 27.34 -9.71
N PRO A 610 10.67 28.01 -9.48
CA PRO A 610 11.97 27.63 -10.04
C PRO A 610 12.44 26.23 -9.59
N ILE A 611 13.44 25.65 -10.26
CA ILE A 611 14.03 24.37 -9.84
C ILE A 611 14.79 24.53 -8.51
N GLU A 612 14.76 23.50 -7.67
CA GLU A 612 15.28 23.50 -6.30
C GLU A 612 14.68 24.64 -5.44
N SER A 613 13.34 24.74 -5.45
CA SER A 613 12.63 25.79 -4.72
C SER A 613 11.45 25.31 -3.86
N ILE A 614 11.25 25.97 -2.71
CA ILE A 614 10.05 25.86 -1.87
C ILE A 614 9.25 27.17 -1.92
N ARG A 615 7.96 27.08 -2.21
CA ARG A 615 7.04 28.22 -2.29
C ARG A 615 5.83 28.00 -1.40
N CYS A 616 5.70 28.83 -0.39
CA CYS A 616 4.54 28.84 0.50
C CYS A 616 3.41 29.71 -0.06
N PHE A 617 2.16 29.37 0.26
CA PHE A 617 0.98 30.10 -0.18
C PHE A 617 -0.18 29.98 0.80
N ASN A 618 -1.04 30.98 0.78
CA ASN A 618 -2.40 30.93 1.29
C ASN A 618 -3.36 30.45 0.20
N ILE A 619 -4.49 29.88 0.61
CA ILE A 619 -5.51 29.40 -0.33
C ILE A 619 -6.61 30.45 -0.48
N ASP A 620 -6.86 30.84 -1.73
CA ASP A 620 -7.95 31.74 -2.07
C ASP A 620 -9.30 30.99 -2.02
N GLN A 621 -10.01 31.14 -0.90
CA GLN A 621 -11.34 30.57 -0.73
C GLN A 621 -12.36 31.12 -1.72
N ASN A 622 -12.20 32.38 -2.16
CA ASN A 622 -13.10 32.94 -3.18
C ASN A 622 -12.89 32.23 -4.52
N TRP A 623 -11.63 31.92 -4.88
CA TRP A 623 -11.34 31.17 -6.10
C TRP A 623 -11.96 29.76 -6.07
N ILE A 624 -11.81 29.04 -4.95
CA ILE A 624 -12.42 27.72 -4.77
C ILE A 624 -13.95 27.81 -4.83
N ASN A 625 -14.54 28.83 -4.21
CA ASN A 625 -15.98 29.06 -4.22
C ASN A 625 -16.51 29.35 -5.64
N ALA A 626 -15.78 30.13 -6.43
CA ALA A 626 -16.12 30.36 -7.84
C ALA A 626 -16.07 29.04 -8.65
N LEU A 627 -15.05 28.21 -8.43
CA LEU A 627 -14.91 26.90 -9.07
C LEU A 627 -16.09 25.97 -8.73
N ILE A 628 -16.46 25.87 -7.46
CA ILE A 628 -17.56 25.00 -7.03
C ILE A 628 -18.92 25.57 -7.45
N ASP A 629 -19.08 26.90 -7.48
CA ASP A 629 -20.30 27.52 -8.02
C ASP A 629 -20.49 27.18 -9.51
N GLY A 630 -19.39 27.21 -10.28
CA GLY A 630 -19.38 26.83 -11.68
C GLY A 630 -19.72 25.37 -11.92
N SER A 631 -19.22 24.45 -11.08
CA SER A 631 -19.53 23.02 -11.20
C SER A 631 -21.00 22.72 -10.89
N LEU A 632 -21.57 23.35 -9.86
CA LEU A 632 -22.97 23.16 -9.45
C LEU A 632 -23.98 23.90 -10.35
N SER A 633 -23.51 24.76 -11.26
CA SER A 633 -24.37 25.48 -12.22
C SER A 633 -24.97 24.59 -13.32
N LEU A 634 -24.43 23.37 -13.49
CA LEU A 634 -24.92 22.42 -14.48
C LEU A 634 -26.31 21.88 -14.14
N ALA A 635 -27.00 21.40 -15.18
CA ALA A 635 -28.35 20.83 -15.07
C ALA A 635 -29.39 21.76 -14.42
N ASN A 636 -29.23 23.07 -14.58
CA ASN A 636 -30.31 24.02 -14.31
C ASN A 636 -31.25 24.10 -15.53
N HIS A 637 -32.52 23.75 -15.33
CA HIS A 637 -33.55 23.73 -16.38
C HIS A 637 -34.74 24.64 -16.05
N THR A 638 -34.79 25.19 -14.82
CA THR A 638 -35.99 25.77 -14.23
C THR A 638 -35.85 27.26 -14.00
N ASP A 639 -34.69 27.70 -13.51
CA ASP A 639 -34.49 29.08 -13.05
C ASP A 639 -33.51 29.85 -13.93
N LEU A 640 -34.01 30.92 -14.54
CA LEU A 640 -33.21 31.79 -15.41
C LEU A 640 -32.48 32.91 -14.65
N LYS A 641 -32.91 33.24 -13.43
CA LYS A 641 -32.41 34.40 -12.65
C LYS A 641 -31.65 34.00 -11.39
N GLU A 642 -32.22 33.10 -10.59
CA GLU A 642 -31.64 32.67 -9.30
C GLU A 642 -31.79 31.16 -9.15
N ASP A 643 -30.69 30.44 -8.96
CA ASP A 643 -30.71 28.98 -8.85
C ASP A 643 -30.98 28.55 -7.41
N LYS A 644 -32.27 28.51 -7.05
CA LYS A 644 -32.72 28.20 -5.68
C LYS A 644 -32.22 26.83 -5.21
N VAL A 645 -32.21 25.82 -6.08
CA VAL A 645 -31.75 24.46 -5.74
C VAL A 645 -30.25 24.45 -5.45
N ARG A 646 -29.43 25.13 -6.27
CA ARG A 646 -27.98 25.27 -6.04
C ARG A 646 -27.67 25.93 -4.70
N ASN A 647 -28.41 26.98 -4.32
CA ASN A 647 -28.22 27.66 -3.04
C ASN A 647 -28.44 26.74 -1.86
N VAL A 648 -29.50 25.96 -1.94
CA VAL A 648 -29.84 25.02 -0.89
C VAL A 648 -28.78 23.92 -0.79
N MET A 649 -28.28 23.40 -1.92
CA MET A 649 -27.18 22.43 -1.95
C MET A 649 -25.91 23.00 -1.27
N LYS A 650 -25.52 24.25 -1.57
CA LYS A 650 -24.39 24.91 -0.90
C LYS A 650 -24.60 25.04 0.62
N ARG A 651 -25.84 25.32 1.06
CA ARG A 651 -26.18 25.35 2.50
C ARG A 651 -26.01 23.97 3.15
N CYS A 652 -26.41 22.89 2.48
CA CYS A 652 -26.19 21.53 2.99
C CYS A 652 -24.70 21.18 3.08
N ILE A 653 -23.88 21.65 2.13
CA ILE A 653 -22.42 21.45 2.19
C ILE A 653 -21.80 22.29 3.33
N ASN A 654 -22.26 23.52 3.57
CA ASN A 654 -21.85 24.28 4.76
C ASN A 654 -22.24 23.54 6.07
N LYS A 655 -23.46 23.01 6.14
CA LYS A 655 -23.93 22.21 7.28
C LYS A 655 -23.06 20.97 7.50
N TYR A 656 -22.58 20.32 6.43
CA TYR A 656 -21.61 19.24 6.52
C TYR A 656 -20.33 19.68 7.26
N PHE A 657 -19.73 20.82 6.87
CA PHE A 657 -18.51 21.32 7.52
C PHE A 657 -18.74 21.72 8.98
N GLU A 658 -19.87 22.35 9.28
CA GLU A 658 -20.27 22.73 10.64
C GLU A 658 -20.46 21.51 11.56
N THR A 659 -21.09 20.45 11.04
CA THR A 659 -21.43 19.25 11.84
C THR A 659 -20.22 18.34 12.02
N THR A 660 -19.50 18.05 10.94
CA THR A 660 -18.38 17.10 10.94
C THR A 660 -17.10 17.69 11.52
N LYS A 661 -16.99 19.01 11.60
CA LYS A 661 -15.75 19.74 11.93
C LYS A 661 -14.56 19.25 11.08
N THR A 662 -14.84 18.92 9.81
CA THR A 662 -13.80 18.50 8.87
C THR A 662 -12.88 19.67 8.60
N GLU A 663 -11.57 19.43 8.68
CA GLU A 663 -10.57 20.45 8.40
C GLU A 663 -10.53 20.76 6.89
N VAL A 664 -10.39 22.05 6.57
CA VAL A 664 -10.37 22.55 5.19
C VAL A 664 -8.99 23.16 4.95
N PRO A 665 -8.41 23.00 3.74
CA PRO A 665 -7.13 23.59 3.43
C PRO A 665 -7.20 25.13 3.43
N VAL A 666 -6.30 25.76 4.20
CA VAL A 666 -6.17 27.22 4.33
C VAL A 666 -4.79 27.70 3.86
N TYR A 667 -3.77 26.89 4.09
CA TYR A 667 -2.37 27.19 3.79
C TYR A 667 -1.74 26.02 3.04
N GLY A 668 -0.58 26.23 2.42
CA GLY A 668 0.17 25.14 1.83
C GLY A 668 1.53 25.56 1.30
N PHE A 669 2.20 24.60 0.68
CA PHE A 669 3.50 24.81 0.07
C PHE A 669 3.65 23.94 -1.18
N LEU A 670 4.42 24.44 -2.14
CA LEU A 670 4.86 23.75 -3.34
C LEU A 670 6.36 23.56 -3.26
N ILE A 671 6.83 22.36 -3.58
CA ILE A 671 8.25 22.02 -3.67
C ILE A 671 8.54 21.61 -5.10
N ARG A 672 9.58 22.19 -5.71
CA ARG A 672 10.14 21.70 -6.97
C ARG A 672 11.60 21.34 -6.77
N SER A 673 11.93 20.05 -6.79
CA SER A 673 13.29 19.57 -6.52
C SER A 673 13.55 18.20 -7.15
N GLN A 674 14.79 17.95 -7.54
CA GLN A 674 15.28 16.62 -7.93
C GLN A 674 15.21 15.61 -6.76
N ILE A 675 15.19 16.09 -5.50
CA ILE A 675 15.00 15.24 -4.31
C ILE A 675 13.68 14.46 -4.41
N LEU A 676 12.61 15.08 -4.92
CA LEU A 676 11.30 14.44 -5.06
C LEU A 676 11.26 13.41 -6.19
N VAL A 677 12.16 13.53 -7.17
CA VAL A 677 12.34 12.52 -8.22
C VAL A 677 13.05 11.30 -7.63
N LYS A 678 14.10 11.52 -6.83
CA LYS A 678 14.83 10.45 -6.13
C LYS A 678 13.99 9.77 -5.04
N PHE A 679 13.20 10.55 -4.30
CA PHE A 679 12.42 10.10 -3.15
C PHE A 679 10.94 10.50 -3.29
N PRO A 680 10.15 9.75 -4.06
CA PRO A 680 8.73 10.06 -4.25
C PRO A 680 7.92 9.93 -2.96
N ASP A 681 8.37 9.11 -2.00
CA ASP A 681 7.66 8.87 -0.74
C ASP A 681 8.14 9.77 0.40
N ILE A 682 8.65 10.96 0.10
CA ILE A 682 9.22 11.85 1.11
C ILE A 682 8.25 12.07 2.28
N ILE A 683 8.75 11.91 3.50
CA ILE A 683 7.96 12.08 4.70
C ILE A 683 7.88 13.57 5.01
N VAL A 684 6.66 14.05 5.19
CA VAL A 684 6.37 15.44 5.52
C VAL A 684 5.72 15.49 6.89
N GLU A 685 6.33 16.19 7.83
CA GLU A 685 5.83 16.33 9.20
C GLU A 685 5.81 17.80 9.62
N THR A 686 4.83 18.14 10.45
CA THR A 686 4.70 19.46 11.06
C THR A 686 5.20 19.41 12.50
N TYR A 687 5.88 20.48 12.93
CA TYR A 687 6.46 20.60 14.25
C TYR A 687 6.06 21.93 14.91
N LEU A 688 6.10 21.92 16.25
CA LEU A 688 5.94 23.08 17.12
C LEU A 688 7.01 23.00 18.21
N ASN A 689 7.85 24.03 18.33
CA ASN A 689 8.95 24.08 19.30
C ASN A 689 9.82 22.80 19.28
N GLY A 690 10.09 22.27 18.09
CA GLY A 690 10.88 21.05 17.89
C GLY A 690 10.18 19.73 18.24
N LYS A 691 8.90 19.74 18.61
CA LYS A 691 8.08 18.53 18.85
C LYS A 691 7.06 18.32 17.73
N PRO A 692 6.79 17.07 17.32
CA PRO A 692 5.81 16.79 16.27
C PRO A 692 4.42 17.21 16.76
N THR A 693 3.65 17.87 15.90
CA THR A 693 2.31 18.34 16.27
C THR A 693 1.32 17.18 16.39
N THR A 694 0.53 17.19 17.45
CA THR A 694 -0.57 16.23 17.67
C THR A 694 -1.80 16.54 16.80
N GLU A 695 -1.97 17.80 16.42
CA GLU A 695 -3.08 18.27 15.58
C GLU A 695 -2.84 17.95 14.09
N THR A 696 -3.93 17.87 13.32
CA THR A 696 -3.91 17.68 11.87
C THR A 696 -3.68 18.99 11.16
N ILE A 697 -2.43 19.37 11.11
CA ILE A 697 -2.02 20.55 10.37
C ILE A 697 -1.84 20.15 8.91
N LEU A 698 -0.97 19.18 8.61
CA LEU A 698 -0.86 18.60 7.27
C LEU A 698 -2.06 17.70 6.97
N ILE A 699 -2.85 18.06 5.96
CA ILE A 699 -4.08 17.35 5.58
C ILE A 699 -3.99 16.67 4.21
N ARG A 700 -3.01 17.08 3.37
CA ARG A 700 -2.70 16.43 2.10
C ARG A 700 -1.27 16.74 1.70
N HIS A 701 -0.53 15.75 1.21
CA HIS A 701 0.66 15.97 0.38
C HIS A 701 0.67 14.98 -0.78
N THR A 702 1.07 15.41 -1.97
CA THR A 702 1.09 14.56 -3.17
C THR A 702 2.05 15.10 -4.22
N ILE A 703 2.60 14.23 -5.05
CA ILE A 703 3.41 14.60 -6.21
C ILE A 703 2.48 14.88 -7.38
N LEU A 704 2.46 16.14 -7.85
CA LEU A 704 1.62 16.57 -8.98
C LEU A 704 2.23 16.19 -10.32
N ASP A 705 3.54 16.32 -10.45
CA ASP A 705 4.33 16.03 -11.65
C ASP A 705 5.77 15.66 -11.24
N THR A 706 6.60 15.19 -12.17
CA THR A 706 7.98 14.77 -11.88
C THR A 706 8.76 15.88 -11.18
N GLY A 707 9.08 15.67 -9.91
CA GLY A 707 9.82 16.62 -9.09
C GLY A 707 9.00 17.78 -8.52
N ILE A 708 7.66 17.77 -8.59
CA ILE A 708 6.77 18.81 -8.02
C ILE A 708 5.83 18.19 -6.98
N MET A 709 5.93 18.63 -5.73
CA MET A 709 5.06 18.21 -4.64
C MET A 709 4.18 19.37 -4.14
N LEU A 710 2.90 19.08 -3.89
CA LEU A 710 1.94 19.96 -3.25
C LEU A 710 1.67 19.46 -1.84
N GLY A 711 1.86 20.32 -0.84
CA GLY A 711 1.41 20.12 0.54
C GLY A 711 0.32 21.12 0.92
N LEU A 712 -0.75 20.65 1.56
CA LEU A 712 -1.85 21.46 2.05
C LEU A 712 -1.99 21.31 3.57
N CYS A 713 -2.20 22.44 4.22
CA CYS A 713 -2.33 22.57 5.66
C CYS A 713 -3.69 23.20 6.05
N SER A 714 -4.23 22.78 7.19
CA SER A 714 -5.48 23.31 7.77
C SER A 714 -5.32 24.68 8.44
N ALA A 715 -4.10 25.05 8.83
CA ALA A 715 -3.80 26.30 9.52
C ALA A 715 -2.53 26.98 8.97
N VAL A 716 -2.51 28.32 9.04
CA VAL A 716 -1.33 29.16 8.75
C VAL A 716 -0.33 29.01 9.91
N PRO A 717 1.00 28.97 9.66
CA PRO A 717 1.99 28.92 10.73
C PRO A 717 1.98 30.25 11.50
N ASP A 718 1.67 30.16 12.79
CA ASP A 718 1.46 31.29 13.71
C ASP A 718 2.43 31.26 14.91
N GLY A 719 3.32 30.26 14.95
CA GLY A 719 4.23 30.00 16.07
C GLY A 719 3.55 29.43 17.32
N LYS A 720 2.23 29.23 17.31
CA LYS A 720 1.45 28.66 18.44
C LYS A 720 0.92 27.27 18.11
N SER A 721 0.34 27.14 16.92
CA SER A 721 -0.18 25.90 16.35
C SER A 721 0.96 25.08 15.74
N TRP A 722 1.79 25.73 14.92
CA TRP A 722 3.03 25.16 14.36
C TRP A 722 3.98 26.25 13.88
N ASP A 723 5.26 25.91 13.76
CA ASP A 723 6.34 26.83 13.37
C ASP A 723 7.28 26.27 12.29
N SER A 724 7.25 24.97 12.03
CA SER A 724 8.25 24.33 11.19
C SER A 724 7.72 23.11 10.42
N LEU A 725 8.29 22.92 9.23
CA LEU A 725 8.06 21.77 8.37
C LEU A 725 9.33 20.92 8.34
N ARG A 726 9.20 19.60 8.54
CA ARG A 726 10.30 18.67 8.41
C ARG A 726 10.09 17.73 7.24
N LEU A 727 11.02 17.76 6.29
CA LEU A 727 11.10 16.82 5.19
C LEU A 727 12.13 15.75 5.56
N THR A 728 11.71 14.49 5.57
CA THR A 728 12.56 13.36 5.94
C THR A 728 12.62 12.36 4.79
N GLN A 729 13.83 11.91 4.45
CA GLN A 729 14.01 10.82 3.50
C GLN A 729 13.27 9.56 3.99
N PRO A 730 12.48 8.89 3.14
CA PRO A 730 11.71 7.74 3.58
C PRO A 730 12.62 6.53 3.85
N PRO A 731 12.45 5.84 5.00
CA PRO A 731 13.25 4.67 5.37
C PRO A 731 13.36 3.57 4.30
N HIS A 732 12.29 3.25 3.57
CA HIS A 732 12.31 2.19 2.54
C HIS A 732 13.03 2.57 1.25
N GLN A 733 13.35 3.85 1.05
CA GLN A 733 14.14 4.34 -0.10
C GLN A 733 15.50 4.87 0.35
N GLN A 734 15.93 4.48 1.56
CA GLN A 734 17.32 4.65 1.94
C GLN A 734 18.20 3.78 1.03
N PHE A 735 19.34 4.34 0.63
CA PHE A 735 20.28 3.69 -0.26
C PHE A 735 21.59 3.42 0.45
N PHE A 736 22.42 2.57 -0.14
CA PHE A 736 23.68 2.15 0.43
C PHE A 736 24.84 2.86 -0.24
N THR A 737 25.82 3.29 0.53
CA THR A 737 27.06 3.91 0.07
C THR A 737 28.24 3.11 0.56
N ALA A 738 29.29 3.03 -0.27
CA ALA A 738 30.47 2.27 0.08
C ALA A 738 31.33 2.97 1.14
N ALA A 739 31.32 4.30 1.13
CA ALA A 739 32.13 5.15 1.98
C ALA A 739 31.57 6.58 2.01
N LYS A 740 32.06 7.39 2.95
CA LYS A 740 31.74 8.83 3.00
C LYS A 740 32.40 9.58 1.84
N GLU A 741 33.65 9.25 1.54
CA GLU A 741 34.41 9.79 0.41
C GLU A 741 35.17 8.63 -0.23
N ILE A 742 35.15 8.53 -1.56
CA ILE A 742 35.89 7.51 -2.31
C ILE A 742 36.60 8.15 -3.51
N SER A 743 37.82 7.72 -3.78
CA SER A 743 38.64 8.19 -4.89
C SER A 743 39.46 7.04 -5.49
N ASP A 744 40.17 7.32 -6.57
CA ASP A 744 41.07 6.34 -7.20
C ASP A 744 42.33 6.03 -6.34
N ASP A 745 42.64 6.83 -5.31
CA ASP A 745 43.80 6.62 -4.41
C ASP A 745 43.40 6.25 -2.98
N SER A 746 42.20 6.59 -2.52
CA SER A 746 41.79 6.40 -1.13
C SER A 746 40.30 6.22 -0.91
N ILE A 747 39.94 5.56 0.19
CA ILE A 747 38.57 5.38 0.68
C ILE A 747 38.49 5.84 2.13
N LYS A 748 37.51 6.67 2.45
CA LYS A 748 37.29 7.21 3.79
C LYS A 748 36.01 6.65 4.39
N LEU A 749 36.16 5.75 5.36
CA LEU A 749 35.04 5.12 6.04
C LEU A 749 34.73 5.85 7.34
N LEU A 750 33.45 5.98 7.64
CA LEU A 750 32.96 6.59 8.87
C LEU A 750 32.18 5.54 9.66
N TYR A 751 32.68 5.17 10.84
CA TYR A 751 32.09 4.14 11.68
C TYR A 751 30.85 4.69 12.38
N LYS A 752 29.71 4.06 12.14
CA LYS A 752 28.43 4.45 12.76
C LYS A 752 28.28 3.81 14.12
N LYS A 753 27.58 4.49 15.02
CA LYS A 753 27.14 3.90 16.28
C LYS A 753 25.96 2.97 16.03
N ILE A 754 26.10 1.72 16.46
CA ILE A 754 25.08 0.68 16.33
C ILE A 754 24.72 0.19 17.73
N TYR A 755 23.43 0.17 18.05
CA TYR A 755 22.93 -0.17 19.38
C TYR A 755 22.19 -1.51 19.31
N THR A 756 22.49 -2.41 20.25
CA THR A 756 21.77 -3.68 20.43
C THR A 756 20.76 -3.61 21.59
N VAL A 757 20.68 -2.46 22.25
CA VAL A 757 19.76 -2.20 23.37
C VAL A 757 18.54 -1.40 22.88
N LEU A 758 17.37 -1.72 23.42
CA LEU A 758 16.13 -0.98 23.14
C LEU A 758 16.18 0.43 23.75
N ASP A 759 15.82 1.44 22.95
CA ASP A 759 15.73 2.87 23.35
C ASP A 759 16.97 3.38 24.14
N PRO A 760 18.17 3.39 23.52
CA PRO A 760 19.40 3.79 24.21
C PRO A 760 19.38 5.28 24.57
N THR A 761 19.69 5.61 25.83
CA THR A 761 19.79 6.98 26.34
C THR A 761 21.18 7.59 26.07
N ASP A 762 21.70 7.45 24.85
CA ASP A 762 22.97 8.08 24.45
C ASP A 762 22.70 9.49 23.89
N PRO A 763 23.17 10.57 24.56
CA PRO A 763 23.02 11.93 24.04
C PRO A 763 23.77 12.15 22.71
N LYS A 764 24.78 11.31 22.40
CA LYS A 764 25.59 11.37 21.18
C LYS A 764 25.14 10.35 20.14
N ARG A 765 23.88 9.89 20.16
CA ARG A 765 23.34 8.87 19.25
C ARG A 765 23.42 9.23 17.76
N GLY A 766 23.43 10.53 17.44
CA GLY A 766 23.58 11.02 16.07
C GLY A 766 25.03 11.21 15.61
N GLU A 767 26.00 11.06 16.50
CA GLU A 767 27.42 11.25 16.17
C GLU A 767 28.05 9.93 15.71
N SER A 768 29.02 10.04 14.80
CA SER A 768 29.85 8.92 14.36
C SER A 768 30.98 8.66 15.37
N LEU A 769 31.58 7.47 15.32
CA LEU A 769 32.71 7.12 16.19
C LEU A 769 33.99 7.82 15.71
N GLU A 770 34.60 7.28 14.66
CA GLU A 770 35.84 7.77 14.06
C GLU A 770 35.73 7.64 12.53
N ALA A 771 36.40 8.55 11.81
CA ALA A 771 36.52 8.49 10.37
C ALA A 771 37.97 8.16 10.01
N GLU A 772 38.16 7.07 9.27
CA GLU A 772 39.47 6.53 8.93
C GLU A 772 39.63 6.46 7.41
N THR A 773 40.86 6.64 6.92
CA THR A 773 41.16 6.67 5.49
C THR A 773 42.18 5.60 5.14
N TRP A 774 41.80 4.69 4.24
CA TRP A 774 42.69 3.68 3.66
C TRP A 774 43.11 4.12 2.27
N HIS A 775 44.38 3.92 1.96
CA HIS A 775 44.96 4.24 0.66
C HIS A 775 45.13 2.97 -0.18
N ARG A 776 45.11 3.13 -1.50
CA ARG A 776 45.40 2.06 -2.46
C ARG A 776 46.81 1.50 -2.23
N ASP A 777 47.76 2.39 -1.97
CA ASP A 777 49.09 2.07 -1.47
C ASP A 777 49.09 2.01 0.06
N SER A 778 49.05 0.79 0.60
CA SER A 778 48.99 0.56 2.05
C SER A 778 50.21 1.08 2.81
N SER A 779 51.32 1.42 2.13
CA SER A 779 52.48 2.04 2.79
C SER A 779 52.19 3.46 3.29
N LYS A 780 51.17 4.13 2.74
CA LYS A 780 50.69 5.45 3.18
C LYS A 780 49.81 5.36 4.44
N ASP A 781 49.29 4.17 4.76
CA ASP A 781 48.42 3.94 5.90
C ASP A 781 49.21 3.85 7.21
N SER A 782 48.57 4.19 8.32
CA SER A 782 49.17 4.03 9.65
C SER A 782 49.40 2.55 9.99
N PRO A 783 50.36 2.21 10.87
CA PRO A 783 50.61 0.81 11.25
C PRO A 783 49.39 0.09 11.84
N ASP A 784 48.50 0.81 12.51
CA ASP A 784 47.23 0.27 13.03
C ASP A 784 46.27 -0.12 11.88
N LEU A 785 46.11 0.76 10.89
CA LEU A 785 45.26 0.50 9.72
C LEU A 785 45.79 -0.66 8.87
N GLN A 786 47.12 -0.80 8.76
CA GLN A 786 47.74 -1.94 8.07
C GLN A 786 47.42 -3.28 8.76
N GLN A 787 47.39 -3.32 10.10
CA GLN A 787 47.04 -4.53 10.86
C GLN A 787 45.55 -4.90 10.75
N ARG A 788 44.67 -3.90 10.59
CA ARG A 788 43.22 -4.09 10.40
C ARG A 788 42.87 -4.65 9.02
N GLY A 789 43.80 -4.58 8.06
CA GLY A 789 43.63 -5.11 6.71
C GLY A 789 43.01 -4.10 5.74
N ARG A 790 42.82 -4.53 4.48
CA ARG A 790 42.28 -3.69 3.40
C ARG A 790 40.75 -3.76 3.35
N MET A 791 40.12 -2.59 3.40
CA MET A 791 38.66 -2.45 3.37
C MET A 791 38.08 -2.37 1.95
N PHE A 792 38.86 -1.89 0.98
CA PHE A 792 38.43 -1.72 -0.40
C PHE A 792 39.49 -2.23 -1.36
N LEU A 793 39.04 -2.86 -2.45
CA LEU A 793 39.89 -3.45 -3.48
C LEU A 793 39.61 -2.75 -4.79
N TRP A 794 40.59 -1.97 -5.25
CA TRP A 794 40.52 -1.29 -6.55
C TRP A 794 40.75 -2.26 -7.71
N SER A 795 41.70 -3.19 -7.57
CA SER A 795 42.09 -4.16 -8.61
C SER A 795 42.42 -5.55 -8.01
N SER A 796 42.53 -6.56 -8.87
CA SER A 796 42.81 -7.96 -8.50
C SER A 796 44.24 -8.17 -7.99
N LYS A 797 45.18 -7.36 -8.47
CA LYS A 797 46.60 -7.42 -8.16
C LYS A 797 46.97 -6.36 -7.13
N VAL A 798 46.99 -6.78 -5.87
CA VAL A 798 47.31 -5.89 -4.75
C VAL A 798 48.79 -5.50 -4.67
N SER A 799 49.67 -6.26 -5.34
CA SER A 799 51.12 -6.06 -5.32
C SER A 799 51.61 -4.84 -6.11
N ASP A 800 50.83 -4.33 -7.06
CA ASP A 800 51.18 -3.15 -7.87
C ASP A 800 50.08 -2.08 -7.77
N PRO A 801 50.27 -1.03 -6.95
CA PRO A 801 49.30 0.06 -6.80
C PRO A 801 49.01 0.84 -8.09
N ASN A 802 49.90 0.77 -9.09
CA ASN A 802 49.74 1.47 -10.36
C ASN A 802 49.03 0.61 -11.42
N ASP A 803 48.80 -0.68 -11.16
CA ASP A 803 48.12 -1.56 -12.10
C ASP A 803 46.60 -1.28 -12.10
N LYS A 804 46.15 -0.60 -13.16
CA LYS A 804 44.74 -0.29 -13.45
C LYS A 804 44.13 -1.22 -14.50
N SER A 805 44.76 -2.37 -14.78
CA SER A 805 44.29 -3.30 -15.83
C SER A 805 42.95 -3.96 -15.50
N ASP A 806 42.69 -4.28 -14.22
CA ASP A 806 41.46 -4.93 -13.76
C ASP A 806 40.61 -4.00 -12.88
N ASP A 807 39.41 -3.65 -13.35
CA ASP A 807 38.51 -2.68 -12.71
C ASP A 807 37.55 -3.32 -11.68
N LEU A 808 38.08 -3.93 -10.62
CA LEU A 808 37.26 -4.66 -9.63
C LEU A 808 36.32 -3.73 -8.83
N ARG A 809 36.88 -2.73 -8.14
CA ARG A 809 36.17 -1.69 -7.35
C ARG A 809 35.12 -2.23 -6.38
N PHE A 810 35.49 -3.10 -5.45
CA PHE A 810 34.52 -3.62 -4.49
C PHE A 810 35.03 -3.59 -3.04
N LEU A 811 34.08 -3.53 -2.10
CA LEU A 811 34.32 -3.58 -0.66
C LEU A 811 34.71 -4.99 -0.21
N ASN A 812 35.79 -5.11 0.55
CA ASN A 812 36.16 -6.36 1.21
C ASN A 812 35.27 -6.56 2.46
N VAL A 813 34.02 -6.94 2.23
CA VAL A 813 32.95 -6.98 3.24
C VAL A 813 33.30 -7.90 4.41
N GLU A 814 34.04 -8.99 4.16
CA GLU A 814 34.49 -9.93 5.18
C GLU A 814 35.40 -9.27 6.22
N THR A 815 36.42 -8.54 5.75
CA THR A 815 37.35 -7.81 6.62
C THR A 815 36.66 -6.61 7.27
N LEU A 816 35.84 -5.87 6.50
CA LEU A 816 35.09 -4.72 6.99
C LEU A 816 34.13 -5.09 8.12
N ALA A 817 33.41 -6.21 8.02
CA ALA A 817 32.48 -6.65 9.06
C ALA A 817 33.19 -7.03 10.37
N LYS A 818 34.35 -7.70 10.28
CA LYS A 818 35.17 -8.06 11.45
C LYS A 818 35.73 -6.82 12.14
N ASP A 819 36.23 -5.88 11.36
CA ASP A 819 36.78 -4.63 11.87
C ASP A 819 35.69 -3.74 12.50
N LEU A 820 34.54 -3.57 11.83
CA LEU A 820 33.36 -2.88 12.37
C LEU A 820 32.94 -3.44 13.73
N ASN A 821 32.81 -4.76 13.85
CA ASN A 821 32.43 -5.41 15.10
C ASN A 821 33.45 -5.14 16.22
N THR A 822 34.74 -5.08 15.88
CA THR A 822 35.83 -4.79 16.81
C THR A 822 35.79 -3.33 17.27
N GLN A 823 35.59 -2.38 16.36
CA GLN A 823 35.49 -0.96 16.69
C GLN A 823 34.25 -0.65 17.53
N LEU A 824 33.10 -1.25 17.21
CA LEU A 824 31.89 -1.09 18.01
C LEU A 824 32.09 -1.59 19.45
N LYS A 825 32.68 -2.78 19.63
CA LYS A 825 32.97 -3.31 20.97
C LYS A 825 33.93 -2.43 21.76
N LYS A 826 34.92 -1.84 21.09
CA LYS A 826 35.94 -0.99 21.70
C LYS A 826 35.39 0.37 22.13
N HIS A 827 34.56 1.00 21.29
CA HIS A 827 34.14 2.40 21.48
C HIS A 827 32.72 2.57 22.03
N MET A 828 31.89 1.53 22.03
CA MET A 828 30.50 1.62 22.51
C MET A 828 30.24 0.91 23.84
N ASN A 829 31.24 0.23 24.41
CA ASN A 829 31.11 -0.43 25.70
C ASN A 829 32.15 0.16 26.66
N ASP A 830 31.64 0.79 27.73
CA ASP A 830 32.43 1.32 28.84
C ASP A 830 32.08 0.57 30.13
N GLU A 831 32.83 0.80 31.22
CA GLU A 831 32.57 0.18 32.53
C GLU A 831 31.14 0.44 33.07
N LYS A 832 30.47 1.52 32.61
CA LYS A 832 29.14 1.92 33.08
C LYS A 832 28.00 1.51 32.15
N ASN A 833 28.25 1.38 30.85
CA ASN A 833 27.22 1.20 29.83
C ASN A 833 27.68 0.21 28.76
N THR A 834 26.85 -0.80 28.48
CA THR A 834 27.04 -1.77 27.40
C THR A 834 26.00 -1.52 26.31
N TRP A 835 26.35 -0.70 25.32
CA TRP A 835 25.41 -0.33 24.24
C TRP A 835 25.39 -1.33 23.08
N TYR A 836 26.47 -2.12 22.90
CA TYR A 836 26.62 -3.08 21.82
C TYR A 836 27.02 -4.47 22.34
N GLY A 837 26.14 -5.45 22.15
CA GLY A 837 26.24 -6.79 22.73
C GLY A 837 26.47 -7.94 21.76
N GLU A 838 26.64 -7.68 20.45
CA GLU A 838 26.84 -8.76 19.48
C GLU A 838 28.21 -9.43 19.65
N GLY A 839 28.22 -10.76 19.73
CA GLY A 839 29.44 -11.57 19.82
C GLY A 839 30.22 -11.58 18.50
N HIS A 840 29.52 -11.57 17.37
CA HIS A 840 30.05 -11.84 16.03
C HIS A 840 29.49 -10.83 15.01
N PRO A 841 30.18 -10.60 13.87
CA PRO A 841 29.65 -9.72 12.82
C PRO A 841 28.36 -10.30 12.23
N THR A 842 27.35 -9.45 12.01
CA THR A 842 26.05 -9.85 11.46
C THR A 842 25.71 -9.05 10.20
N SER A 843 24.80 -9.57 9.37
CA SER A 843 24.35 -8.83 8.19
C SER A 843 23.53 -7.59 8.57
N ALA A 844 22.85 -7.62 9.71
CA ALA A 844 22.10 -6.46 10.21
C ALA A 844 23.02 -5.30 10.60
N THR A 845 24.16 -5.57 11.27
CA THR A 845 25.13 -4.52 11.62
C THR A 845 25.81 -3.95 10.36
N MET A 846 26.16 -4.81 9.41
CA MET A 846 26.68 -4.38 8.11
C MET A 846 25.66 -3.56 7.30
N ALA A 847 24.39 -3.94 7.30
CA ALA A 847 23.33 -3.18 6.65
C ALA A 847 23.26 -1.75 7.21
N ILE A 848 23.29 -1.57 8.53
CA ILE A 848 23.28 -0.25 9.16
C ILE A 848 24.53 0.56 8.80
N GLN A 849 25.71 -0.08 8.79
CA GLN A 849 26.98 0.56 8.45
C GLN A 849 27.00 1.07 7.01
N LEU A 850 26.55 0.26 6.04
CA LEU A 850 26.54 0.58 4.61
C LEU A 850 25.40 1.51 4.20
N ASN A 851 24.34 1.60 4.99
CA ASN A 851 23.21 2.48 4.68
C ASN A 851 23.70 3.94 4.59
N ASP A 852 23.05 4.83 3.85
CA ASP A 852 23.35 6.27 3.94
C ASP A 852 22.66 6.87 5.17
N PRO A 853 23.18 7.92 5.82
CA PRO A 853 22.44 8.61 6.87
C PRO A 853 21.08 9.11 6.37
N CYS A 854 20.05 8.97 7.20
CA CYS A 854 18.73 9.51 6.86
C CYS A 854 18.75 11.03 6.95
N TRP A 855 18.75 11.71 5.81
CA TRP A 855 18.76 13.16 5.75
C TRP A 855 17.39 13.73 6.09
N ARG A 856 17.41 14.81 6.88
CA ARG A 856 16.22 15.58 7.26
C ARG A 856 16.48 17.05 7.03
N LEU A 857 15.55 17.70 6.37
CA LEU A 857 15.53 19.14 6.21
C LEU A 857 14.43 19.72 7.10
N GLU A 858 14.81 20.61 7.99
CA GLU A 858 13.89 21.39 8.81
C GLU A 858 13.78 22.80 8.24
N ILE A 859 12.56 23.20 7.90
CA ILE A 859 12.23 24.50 7.34
C ILE A 859 11.47 25.27 8.42
N LEU A 860 12.11 26.31 8.94
CA LEU A 860 11.46 27.24 9.86
C LEU A 860 10.58 28.20 9.05
N LEU A 861 9.31 28.31 9.43
CA LEU A 861 8.36 29.21 8.80
C LEU A 861 8.22 30.44 9.69
N ASP A 862 8.85 31.55 9.28
CA ASP A 862 8.87 32.77 10.09
C ASP A 862 7.48 33.47 10.07
N PRO A 863 6.79 33.58 11.21
CA PRO A 863 5.48 34.26 11.29
C PRO A 863 5.55 35.75 10.92
N ALA A 864 6.70 36.40 11.03
CA ALA A 864 6.88 37.82 10.68
C ALA A 864 6.97 38.06 9.16
N SER A 865 7.51 37.09 8.40
CA SER A 865 7.55 37.14 6.93
C SER A 865 6.18 36.90 6.27
N LEU A 866 5.22 36.37 7.05
CA LEU A 866 3.89 35.95 6.62
C LEU A 866 2.77 36.92 7.02
N SER A 867 3.10 37.96 7.80
CA SER A 867 2.15 38.92 8.38
C SER A 867 2.43 40.36 7.96
N GLN A 868 2.58 40.63 6.65
CA GLN A 868 2.38 41.99 6.15
C GLN A 868 0.89 42.27 5.94
N ASN A 869 0.24 42.67 7.04
CA ASN A 869 -0.77 43.73 7.18
C ASN A 869 -1.99 43.38 8.05
N ASP A 870 -2.16 44.26 9.03
CA ASP A 870 -3.29 44.56 9.92
C ASP A 870 -3.80 43.48 10.89
N ALA A 871 -3.51 43.73 12.16
CA ALA A 871 -4.16 43.14 13.33
C ALA A 871 -5.68 43.37 13.26
N ILE A 872 -6.40 42.35 12.78
CA ILE A 872 -7.82 42.16 13.09
C ILE A 872 -7.85 41.22 14.31
N ASP A 873 -8.51 41.68 15.37
CA ASP A 873 -8.68 40.97 16.65
C ASP A 873 -9.46 39.66 16.44
N ASP A 874 -8.75 38.56 16.17
CA ASP A 874 -9.29 37.22 15.89
C ASP A 874 -9.84 36.50 17.14
N SER A 875 -9.89 37.17 18.31
CA SER A 875 -10.37 36.56 19.56
C SER A 875 -11.88 36.30 19.60
N LYS A 876 -12.65 36.69 18.57
CA LYS A 876 -14.13 36.53 18.51
C LYS A 876 -14.70 36.11 17.15
N SER A 877 -13.89 35.78 16.14
CA SER A 877 -14.43 35.40 14.83
C SER A 877 -14.66 33.88 14.75
N THR A 878 -15.92 33.48 14.55
CA THR A 878 -16.21 32.13 14.04
C THR A 878 -15.62 32.03 12.63
N PRO A 879 -15.03 30.88 12.23
CA PRO A 879 -14.52 30.72 10.88
C PRO A 879 -15.67 31.02 9.89
N PRO A 880 -15.44 31.87 8.86
CA PRO A 880 -16.49 32.17 7.90
C PRO A 880 -16.96 30.87 7.23
N PRO A 881 -18.26 30.75 6.89
CA PRO A 881 -18.76 29.56 6.21
C PRO A 881 -17.99 29.36 4.90
N VAL A 882 -17.72 28.10 4.55
CA VAL A 882 -16.96 27.73 3.32
C VAL A 882 -17.59 28.42 2.11
N PHE A 883 -18.92 28.45 2.02
CA PHE A 883 -19.66 29.27 1.05
C PHE A 883 -20.36 30.45 1.75
N SER A 884 -20.03 31.69 1.34
CA SER A 884 -20.75 32.90 1.77
C SER A 884 -21.99 33.13 0.90
N LEU A 885 -23.18 33.08 1.51
CA LEU A 885 -24.45 33.40 0.85
C LEU A 885 -25.01 34.67 1.49
N SER A 886 -25.00 35.80 0.76
CA SER A 886 -25.73 37.00 1.16
C SER A 886 -26.92 37.24 0.23
N CYS A 887 -28.12 36.86 0.69
CA CYS A 887 -29.37 37.24 0.05
C CYS A 887 -29.99 38.38 0.86
N ARG A 888 -30.03 39.60 0.30
CA ARG A 888 -30.72 40.74 0.92
C ARG A 888 -32.14 40.78 0.34
N VAL A 889 -33.13 40.32 1.10
CA VAL A 889 -34.54 40.50 0.74
C VAL A 889 -34.83 42.00 0.67
N PRO A 890 -35.19 42.58 -0.50
CA PRO A 890 -35.57 43.98 -0.58
C PRO A 890 -36.90 44.14 0.18
N THR A 891 -36.95 45.01 1.17
CA THR A 891 -38.23 45.41 1.76
C THR A 891 -39.07 46.11 0.69
N PRO A 892 -40.29 45.63 0.38
CA PRO A 892 -41.08 46.24 -0.68
C PRO A 892 -41.55 47.63 -0.24
N LYS A 893 -41.13 48.66 -0.98
CA LYS A 893 -41.76 49.97 -0.92
C LYS A 893 -43.15 49.88 -1.56
N PRO A 894 -44.20 50.46 -0.97
CA PRO A 894 -45.53 50.44 -1.57
C PRO A 894 -45.54 51.39 -2.78
N ILE A 895 -45.71 50.84 -3.98
CA ILE A 895 -45.90 51.62 -5.21
C ILE A 895 -47.38 51.54 -5.60
N SER A 896 -47.94 52.73 -5.76
CA SER A 896 -49.31 53.06 -6.14
C SER A 896 -49.72 52.51 -7.51
N ALA A 897 -51.00 52.19 -7.61
CA ALA A 897 -51.65 51.63 -8.79
C ALA A 897 -51.54 52.52 -10.03
N LEU A 898 -51.17 51.92 -11.16
CA LEU A 898 -51.36 52.45 -12.52
C LEU A 898 -51.92 51.33 -13.43
N PRO A 899 -52.62 51.69 -14.53
CA PRO A 899 -53.88 51.05 -14.90
C PRO A 899 -53.76 49.86 -15.85
N LYS A 900 -54.74 48.95 -15.75
CA LYS A 900 -54.91 47.74 -16.57
C LYS A 900 -55.02 48.08 -18.06
N ARG A 901 -54.06 47.63 -18.86
CA ARG A 901 -54.14 47.59 -20.33
C ARG A 901 -54.75 46.25 -20.76
N ARG A 902 -55.92 46.32 -21.40
CA ARG A 902 -56.59 45.18 -22.06
C ARG A 902 -55.72 44.68 -23.22
N THR A 903 -55.52 43.37 -23.31
CA THR A 903 -55.11 42.69 -24.53
C THR A 903 -56.14 41.62 -24.88
N ASN A 904 -56.76 41.81 -26.04
CA ASN A 904 -57.70 40.88 -26.65
C ASN A 904 -56.94 39.66 -27.18
N VAL A 905 -57.42 38.47 -26.85
CA VAL A 905 -56.98 37.21 -27.45
C VAL A 905 -57.63 37.09 -28.82
N ILE A 906 -56.83 37.07 -29.88
CA ILE A 906 -57.23 36.61 -31.21
C ILE A 906 -56.80 35.15 -31.30
N SER A 907 -57.78 34.24 -31.41
CA SER A 907 -57.55 32.83 -31.74
C SER A 907 -57.12 32.73 -33.20
N ALA A 908 -56.02 32.02 -33.45
CA ALA A 908 -55.66 31.53 -34.76
C ALA A 908 -55.59 30.00 -34.70
N GLU A 909 -56.53 29.37 -35.41
CA GLU A 909 -56.62 27.94 -35.63
C GLU A 909 -55.44 27.46 -36.49
N GLY A 910 -54.73 26.44 -36.00
CA GLY A 910 -53.69 25.71 -36.73
C GLY A 910 -53.84 24.22 -36.46
N GLN A 911 -54.30 23.51 -37.48
CA GLN A 911 -54.68 22.10 -37.47
C GLN A 911 -53.53 21.16 -37.07
N SER A 912 -53.77 20.28 -36.09
CA SER A 912 -52.89 19.16 -35.76
C SER A 912 -53.50 17.86 -36.28
N LEU A 913 -52.76 17.17 -37.14
CA LEU A 913 -53.12 15.89 -37.74
C LEU A 913 -53.20 14.79 -36.67
N THR A 914 -54.37 14.18 -36.58
CA THR A 914 -54.65 13.01 -35.75
C THR A 914 -53.94 11.77 -36.26
N ARG A 915 -53.04 11.20 -35.47
CA ARG A 915 -52.66 9.78 -35.59
C ARG A 915 -52.67 9.13 -34.22
N THR A 916 -53.83 8.56 -33.88
CA THR A 916 -54.01 7.63 -32.76
C THR A 916 -53.17 6.38 -32.98
N ARG A 917 -52.33 6.00 -32.01
CA ARG A 917 -51.82 4.62 -31.91
C ARG A 917 -52.18 4.04 -30.54
N ARG A 918 -53.18 3.16 -30.57
CA ARG A 918 -53.60 2.29 -29.47
C ARG A 918 -52.45 1.34 -29.09
N LEU A 919 -52.30 1.11 -27.79
CA LEU A 919 -51.58 -0.03 -27.22
C LEU A 919 -52.36 -1.32 -27.51
N PRO A 920 -51.72 -2.39 -28.01
CA PRO A 920 -52.27 -3.73 -27.97
C PRO A 920 -51.55 -4.60 -26.92
N THR A 921 -52.35 -5.22 -26.05
CA THR A 921 -52.01 -6.45 -25.33
C THR A 921 -52.10 -7.64 -26.27
N THR A 922 -51.09 -8.51 -26.31
CA THR A 922 -51.25 -9.96 -26.54
C THR A 922 -49.94 -10.71 -26.23
N ASP A 923 -50.16 -11.91 -25.71
CA ASP A 923 -49.25 -12.98 -25.32
C ASP A 923 -48.30 -13.54 -26.41
N CYS A 924 -47.25 -14.21 -25.92
CA CYS A 924 -46.40 -15.25 -26.53
C CYS A 924 -45.18 -14.89 -27.42
N PRO A 925 -44.12 -15.74 -27.38
CA PRO A 925 -42.71 -15.36 -27.63
C PRO A 925 -42.20 -15.71 -29.04
N PRO A 926 -41.04 -15.19 -29.47
CA PRO A 926 -40.41 -15.60 -30.73
C PRO A 926 -39.39 -16.74 -30.57
N PRO A 927 -39.07 -17.43 -31.68
CA PRO A 927 -38.65 -18.83 -31.74
C PRO A 927 -37.15 -18.97 -32.04
N HIS A 928 -36.69 -20.22 -32.21
CA HIS A 928 -35.33 -20.70 -32.52
C HIS A 928 -34.55 -21.25 -31.31
N HIS A 929 -35.09 -22.32 -30.72
CA HIS A 929 -34.31 -23.34 -30.03
C HIS A 929 -34.73 -24.71 -30.57
N GLN A 930 -33.81 -25.43 -31.21
CA GLN A 930 -33.94 -26.86 -31.49
C GLN A 930 -32.83 -27.60 -30.75
N VAL A 931 -33.25 -28.66 -30.06
CA VAL A 931 -32.44 -29.58 -29.26
C VAL A 931 -32.09 -30.80 -30.09
N LEU A 932 -30.82 -31.23 -30.07
CA LEU A 932 -30.33 -32.61 -30.29
C LEU A 932 -28.90 -32.67 -29.71
N GLN A 933 -28.32 -33.72 -29.16
CA GLN A 933 -28.68 -35.03 -28.58
C GLN A 933 -27.35 -35.57 -27.99
N PHE A 934 -27.38 -36.40 -26.96
CA PHE A 934 -26.21 -37.07 -26.37
C PHE A 934 -25.60 -38.12 -27.32
N ILE A 935 -24.27 -38.35 -27.28
CA ILE A 935 -23.58 -39.65 -27.10
C ILE A 935 -22.03 -39.53 -27.16
N GLU A 936 -21.40 -40.05 -26.09
CA GLU A 936 -20.16 -40.84 -25.91
C GLU A 936 -18.71 -40.39 -26.25
N LYS A 937 -17.88 -40.54 -25.19
CA LYS A 937 -16.54 -41.18 -25.07
C LYS A 937 -15.26 -40.47 -25.56
N LEU A 938 -14.38 -40.15 -24.58
CA LEU A 938 -13.00 -40.70 -24.36
C LEU A 938 -12.17 -39.76 -23.44
N PRO A 939 -11.13 -40.23 -22.73
CA PRO A 939 -11.07 -41.22 -21.65
C PRO A 939 -10.69 -40.59 -20.29
N PRO A 940 -10.88 -41.28 -19.15
CA PRO A 940 -10.21 -40.95 -17.90
C PRO A 940 -8.83 -41.63 -17.87
N LEU A 941 -7.77 -40.87 -17.65
CA LEU A 941 -6.49 -41.38 -17.14
C LEU A 941 -6.43 -40.99 -15.65
N PHE A 942 -6.92 -41.87 -14.77
CA PHE A 942 -6.13 -42.79 -13.92
C PHE A 942 -5.32 -42.02 -12.85
N LEU A 943 -5.47 -42.18 -11.53
CA LEU A 943 -6.18 -43.16 -10.69
C LEU A 943 -6.44 -42.62 -9.24
N PRO A 944 -7.25 -43.34 -8.45
CA PRO A 944 -7.81 -42.92 -7.17
C PRO A 944 -7.03 -43.45 -5.96
N PHE A 945 -7.17 -42.78 -4.82
CA PHE A 945 -6.92 -43.39 -3.52
C PHE A 945 -8.11 -44.29 -3.13
N PRO A 946 -7.87 -45.46 -2.50
CA PRO A 946 -8.95 -46.38 -2.15
C PRO A 946 -9.82 -45.81 -1.04
N LEU A 947 -11.11 -45.75 -1.31
CA LEU A 947 -12.17 -45.41 -0.36
C LEU A 947 -12.43 -46.59 0.59
N PRO A 948 -12.65 -46.36 1.89
CA PRO A 948 -13.30 -47.34 2.74
C PRO A 948 -14.77 -47.50 2.31
N LYS A 949 -15.19 -48.74 2.10
CA LYS A 949 -16.57 -49.10 1.76
C LYS A 949 -17.49 -48.90 2.97
N GLY A 950 -18.66 -48.35 2.67
CA GLY A 950 -19.94 -48.77 3.27
C GLY A 950 -20.22 -48.27 4.67
N TYR A 951 -21.00 -47.20 4.74
CA TYR A 951 -21.93 -47.01 5.85
C TYR A 951 -23.30 -46.62 5.29
N ILE A 952 -24.25 -47.54 5.41
CA ILE A 952 -25.67 -47.24 5.32
C ILE A 952 -26.05 -46.66 6.68
N PHE A 953 -26.55 -45.43 6.72
CA PHE A 953 -27.14 -44.88 7.95
C PHE A 953 -28.59 -44.48 7.73
N THR A 954 -29.41 -45.18 8.51
CA THR A 954 -30.82 -45.01 8.76
C THR A 954 -30.96 -44.13 10.00
N GLU A 955 -31.08 -42.81 9.89
CA GLU A 955 -31.56 -41.95 10.99
C GLU A 955 -31.96 -40.53 10.48
N PRO A 956 -32.98 -39.87 11.08
CA PRO A 956 -33.59 -38.66 10.52
C PRO A 956 -32.82 -37.37 10.85
N ALA A 957 -32.88 -36.42 9.91
CA ALA A 957 -32.54 -34.98 9.95
C ALA A 957 -31.80 -34.43 11.20
N HIS A 958 -30.47 -34.40 11.18
CA HIS A 958 -29.63 -33.60 12.09
C HIS A 958 -28.74 -32.64 11.28
N LYS A 959 -28.37 -31.48 11.87
CA LYS A 959 -27.47 -30.48 11.27
C LYS A 959 -26.14 -31.12 10.83
N PRO A 960 -25.48 -30.62 9.76
CA PRO A 960 -24.16 -31.11 9.37
C PRO A 960 -23.14 -30.95 10.50
N TYR A 961 -22.26 -31.94 10.66
CA TYR A 961 -21.23 -31.99 11.68
C TYR A 961 -19.84 -31.95 11.04
N TYR A 962 -19.03 -30.96 11.44
CA TYR A 962 -17.65 -30.79 11.01
C TYR A 962 -16.67 -31.10 12.16
N ASP A 963 -15.56 -31.76 11.83
CA ASP A 963 -14.42 -31.93 12.71
C ASP A 963 -13.48 -30.74 12.54
N TYR A 964 -13.42 -29.90 13.58
CA TYR A 964 -12.57 -28.71 13.66
C TYR A 964 -11.28 -29.03 14.40
N LYS A 965 -10.12 -28.78 13.78
CA LYS A 965 -8.81 -28.95 14.40
C LYS A 965 -7.86 -27.82 14.00
N ILE A 966 -6.98 -27.42 14.91
CA ILE A 966 -5.97 -26.38 14.65
C ILE A 966 -4.58 -26.95 14.85
N TYR A 967 -3.70 -26.70 13.89
CA TYR A 967 -2.33 -27.20 13.91
C TYR A 967 -1.33 -26.08 13.59
N PRO A 968 -0.17 -26.02 14.27
CA PRO A 968 0.94 -25.21 13.82
C PRO A 968 1.57 -25.85 12.57
N VAL A 969 2.04 -25.02 11.63
CA VAL A 969 2.91 -25.50 10.56
C VAL A 969 4.28 -25.81 11.18
N THR A 970 4.61 -27.10 11.35
CA THR A 970 5.90 -27.55 11.92
C THR A 970 6.98 -27.72 10.86
N THR A 971 8.21 -27.31 11.17
CA THR A 971 9.42 -27.65 10.40
C THR A 971 9.70 -29.15 10.48
N LEU A 972 10.05 -29.76 9.34
CA LEU A 972 10.22 -31.21 9.08
C LEU A 972 11.28 -31.96 9.94
N THR A 973 11.95 -31.31 10.90
CA THR A 973 12.99 -31.94 11.72
C THR A 973 12.44 -32.80 12.86
N SER A 974 11.14 -32.73 13.14
CA SER A 974 10.46 -33.53 14.15
C SER A 974 9.91 -34.84 13.56
N LYS A 975 10.51 -35.98 13.90
CA LYS A 975 9.95 -37.33 13.61
C LYS A 975 8.64 -37.66 14.36
N LYS A 976 8.08 -36.72 15.14
CA LYS A 976 6.81 -36.90 15.85
C LYS A 976 5.64 -36.39 14.98
N PRO A 977 4.49 -37.08 14.96
CA PRO A 977 3.30 -36.63 14.25
C PRO A 977 2.91 -35.22 14.71
N PRO A 978 2.25 -34.41 13.84
CA PRO A 978 1.81 -33.06 14.20
C PRO A 978 1.00 -33.15 15.49
N THR A 979 1.56 -32.58 16.54
CA THR A 979 0.97 -32.64 17.87
C THR A 979 -0.33 -31.85 17.87
N SER A 980 -1.35 -32.35 18.57
CA SER A 980 -2.65 -31.68 18.73
C SER A 980 -2.60 -30.38 19.54
N TYR A 981 -1.39 -29.89 19.85
CA TYR A 981 -1.13 -28.70 20.65
C TYR A 981 -0.21 -27.73 19.88
N ILE A 982 -0.35 -26.43 20.17
CA ILE A 982 0.44 -25.35 19.57
C ILE A 982 1.61 -25.01 20.52
N PRO A 983 2.88 -25.27 20.13
CA PRO A 983 4.03 -24.97 20.99
C PRO A 983 4.43 -23.50 20.89
N TYR A 984 4.59 -22.85 22.04
CA TYR A 984 5.24 -21.54 22.13
C TYR A 984 6.77 -21.69 22.17
N ASN A 985 7.51 -20.98 21.31
CA ASN A 985 8.98 -20.92 21.34
C ASN A 985 9.42 -19.46 21.44
N GLN A 986 10.29 -19.14 22.40
CA GLN A 986 10.82 -17.78 22.58
C GLN A 986 11.59 -17.28 21.34
N ASP A 987 12.20 -18.18 20.57
CA ASP A 987 13.00 -17.84 19.40
C ASP A 987 12.17 -17.63 18.11
N ILE A 988 10.94 -18.18 18.05
CA ILE A 988 10.04 -18.08 16.88
C ILE A 988 8.69 -17.53 17.33
N LYS A 989 8.56 -16.19 17.28
CA LYS A 989 7.36 -15.47 17.74
C LYS A 989 6.14 -15.64 16.83
N LYS A 990 6.32 -15.58 15.50
CA LYS A 990 5.23 -15.71 14.51
C LYS A 990 5.20 -17.10 13.88
N ARG A 991 4.02 -17.69 13.73
CA ARG A 991 3.79 -19.00 13.12
C ARG A 991 2.56 -19.01 12.23
N ASP A 992 2.58 -19.84 11.21
CA ASP A 992 1.39 -20.11 10.41
C ASP A 992 0.55 -21.20 11.10
N LEU A 993 -0.75 -20.97 11.24
CA LEU A 993 -1.70 -21.91 11.82
C LEU A 993 -2.66 -22.44 10.75
N ILE A 994 -2.85 -23.75 10.71
CA ILE A 994 -3.82 -24.42 9.84
C ILE A 994 -5.10 -24.67 10.64
N PHE A 995 -6.22 -24.14 10.15
CA PHE A 995 -7.57 -24.43 10.60
C PHE A 995 -8.13 -25.54 9.69
N SER A 996 -8.12 -26.77 10.17
CA SER A 996 -8.69 -27.92 9.49
C SER A 996 -10.18 -28.03 9.80
N VAL A 997 -10.98 -28.13 8.74
CA VAL A 997 -12.44 -28.23 8.82
C VAL A 997 -12.88 -29.35 7.89
N VAL A 998 -13.25 -30.49 8.47
CA VAL A 998 -13.55 -31.73 7.71
C VAL A 998 -14.97 -32.19 8.00
N TYR A 999 -15.79 -32.37 6.97
CA TYR A 999 -17.14 -32.89 7.14
C TYR A 999 -17.13 -34.35 7.60
N LYS A 1000 -17.91 -34.67 8.64
CA LYS A 1000 -18.00 -36.02 9.21
C LYS A 1000 -19.33 -36.70 8.87
N SER A 1001 -20.44 -36.09 9.26
CA SER A 1001 -21.78 -36.70 9.18
C SER A 1001 -22.88 -35.62 9.20
N GLY A 1002 -24.14 -35.98 8.90
CA GLY A 1002 -25.31 -35.07 8.97
C GLY A 1002 -26.04 -34.85 7.64
N ALA A 1003 -27.07 -34.01 7.63
CA ALA A 1003 -27.95 -33.84 6.48
C ALA A 1003 -27.28 -33.06 5.32
N HIS A 1004 -27.27 -33.66 4.13
CA HIS A 1004 -26.66 -33.09 2.92
C HIS A 1004 -27.49 -31.98 2.26
N SER A 1005 -28.75 -31.80 2.70
CA SER A 1005 -29.71 -30.84 2.15
C SER A 1005 -29.54 -29.41 2.66
N PHE A 1006 -28.63 -29.17 3.61
CA PHE A 1006 -28.35 -27.83 4.12
C PHE A 1006 -27.56 -27.00 3.11
N LEU A 1007 -27.86 -25.69 3.07
CA LEU A 1007 -27.19 -24.71 2.24
C LEU A 1007 -26.35 -23.81 3.13
N LEU A 1008 -25.04 -24.01 3.13
CA LEU A 1008 -24.10 -23.22 3.92
C LEU A 1008 -23.97 -21.82 3.31
N GLN A 1009 -24.31 -20.79 4.10
CA GLN A 1009 -24.19 -19.39 3.72
C GLN A 1009 -22.91 -18.77 4.26
N ARG A 1010 -22.55 -19.08 5.50
CA ARG A 1010 -21.36 -18.53 6.16
C ARG A 1010 -20.90 -19.45 7.28
N LEU A 1011 -19.59 -19.51 7.49
CA LEU A 1011 -18.99 -20.16 8.65
C LEU A 1011 -17.95 -19.21 9.23
N THR A 1012 -18.09 -18.81 10.50
CA THR A 1012 -17.22 -17.82 11.14
C THR A 1012 -16.48 -18.37 12.35
N PHE A 1013 -15.19 -18.05 12.44
CA PHE A 1013 -14.36 -18.32 13.61
C PHE A 1013 -14.14 -17.01 14.36
N HIS A 1014 -14.45 -17.02 15.65
CA HIS A 1014 -14.31 -15.89 16.56
C HIS A 1014 -13.14 -16.15 17.51
N ILE A 1015 -12.10 -15.32 17.40
CA ILE A 1015 -10.88 -15.40 18.20
C ILE A 1015 -10.73 -14.09 18.97
N ARG A 1016 -10.92 -14.13 20.29
CA ARG A 1016 -10.86 -12.93 21.14
C ARG A 1016 -9.43 -12.53 21.46
N PHE A 1017 -9.16 -11.23 21.45
CA PHE A 1017 -7.93 -10.67 21.97
C PHE A 1017 -8.14 -10.15 23.39
N GLU A 1018 -7.25 -10.50 24.30
CA GLU A 1018 -7.18 -9.93 25.64
C GLU A 1018 -5.71 -9.59 25.98
N PRO A 1019 -5.46 -8.65 26.91
CA PRO A 1019 -4.12 -8.40 27.42
C PRO A 1019 -3.53 -9.67 28.03
N ASP A 1020 -2.21 -9.81 27.95
CA ASP A 1020 -1.46 -10.94 28.52
C ASP A 1020 -1.42 -10.87 30.07
N GLU A 1021 -2.59 -10.98 30.69
CA GLU A 1021 -2.72 -11.15 32.14
C GLU A 1021 -2.65 -12.64 32.48
N TYR A 1022 -1.86 -12.94 33.52
CA TYR A 1022 -1.35 -14.27 33.83
C TYR A 1022 -2.41 -15.37 34.05
N ASP A 1023 -3.73 -15.10 34.05
CA ASP A 1023 -4.77 -16.08 34.40
C ASP A 1023 -5.77 -16.43 33.28
N ASN A 1024 -5.86 -15.70 32.15
CA ASN A 1024 -6.80 -16.04 31.07
C ASN A 1024 -6.16 -16.90 29.95
N PRO A 1025 -6.84 -17.95 29.44
CA PRO A 1025 -6.34 -18.75 28.32
C PRO A 1025 -6.67 -18.10 26.97
N ILE A 1026 -5.70 -17.39 26.38
CA ILE A 1026 -5.80 -16.76 25.07
C ILE A 1026 -4.90 -17.44 24.03
N LEU A 1027 -5.32 -17.44 22.75
CA LEU A 1027 -4.54 -17.99 21.64
C LEU A 1027 -3.48 -16.99 21.15
N MET A 1028 -3.86 -15.71 21.06
CA MET A 1028 -3.03 -14.61 20.57
C MET A 1028 -3.52 -13.29 21.18
N THR A 1029 -2.61 -12.34 21.39
CA THR A 1029 -2.90 -11.00 21.94
C THR A 1029 -3.24 -9.98 20.85
N SER A 1030 -2.74 -10.20 19.64
CA SER A 1030 -3.06 -9.43 18.45
C SER A 1030 -2.76 -10.27 17.20
N TYR A 1031 -3.20 -9.80 16.03
CA TYR A 1031 -2.91 -10.44 14.75
C TYR A 1031 -2.50 -9.39 13.71
N ASN A 1032 -1.21 -9.41 13.34
CA ASN A 1032 -0.60 -8.54 12.32
C ASN A 1032 -0.08 -9.37 11.11
N GLY A 1033 -0.66 -10.55 10.88
CA GLY A 1033 -0.25 -11.45 9.82
C GLY A 1033 -0.80 -11.07 8.44
N ILE A 1034 -0.30 -11.75 7.39
CA ILE A 1034 -0.62 -11.48 5.97
C ILE A 1034 -2.09 -11.84 5.61
N GLY A 1035 -2.83 -12.42 6.55
CA GLY A 1035 -4.21 -12.86 6.39
C GLY A 1035 -4.34 -14.37 6.23
N ALA A 1036 -5.52 -14.80 5.79
CA ALA A 1036 -5.86 -16.22 5.65
C ALA A 1036 -6.00 -16.66 4.18
N VAL A 1037 -5.64 -17.90 3.90
CA VAL A 1037 -5.67 -18.51 2.56
C VAL A 1037 -6.39 -19.86 2.61
N MET A 1038 -7.36 -20.11 1.72
CA MET A 1038 -7.99 -21.43 1.59
C MET A 1038 -6.93 -22.47 1.19
N LEU A 1039 -6.89 -23.60 1.91
CA LEU A 1039 -6.06 -24.74 1.54
C LEU A 1039 -6.84 -25.72 0.65
N SER A 1040 -8.13 -25.93 0.96
CA SER A 1040 -9.02 -26.82 0.20
C SER A 1040 -10.29 -26.10 -0.25
N ASN A 1041 -10.94 -26.62 -1.29
CA ASN A 1041 -12.25 -26.18 -1.80
C ASN A 1041 -12.39 -24.66 -2.08
N LEU A 1042 -11.80 -24.21 -3.19
CA LEU A 1042 -11.79 -22.82 -3.70
C LEU A 1042 -13.17 -22.23 -4.07
N ARG A 1043 -14.27 -22.91 -3.75
CA ARG A 1043 -15.65 -22.39 -3.89
C ARG A 1043 -15.99 -21.35 -2.82
N LEU A 1044 -15.18 -21.29 -1.76
CA LEU A 1044 -15.29 -20.33 -0.67
C LEU A 1044 -14.14 -19.32 -0.73
N ASN A 1045 -14.38 -18.15 -0.17
CA ASN A 1045 -13.38 -17.14 0.16
C ASN A 1045 -13.21 -17.09 1.67
N VAL A 1046 -11.96 -17.04 2.14
CA VAL A 1046 -11.67 -16.65 3.53
C VAL A 1046 -11.57 -15.14 3.60
N ARG A 1047 -12.26 -14.54 4.57
CA ARG A 1047 -12.16 -13.12 4.88
C ARG A 1047 -11.81 -12.96 6.35
N VAL A 1048 -10.82 -12.13 6.65
CA VAL A 1048 -10.42 -11.78 8.01
C VAL A 1048 -10.96 -10.38 8.31
N GLN A 1049 -11.64 -10.21 9.43
CA GLN A 1049 -12.23 -8.95 9.90
C GLN A 1049 -11.98 -8.79 11.39
N TYR A 1050 -12.00 -7.55 11.88
CA TYR A 1050 -12.00 -7.26 13.30
C TYR A 1050 -13.38 -6.75 13.70
N THR A 1051 -13.87 -7.14 14.88
CA THR A 1051 -15.15 -6.69 15.43
C THR A 1051 -14.96 -6.40 16.92
N THR A 1052 -15.65 -5.40 17.44
CA THR A 1052 -15.69 -5.11 18.88
C THR A 1052 -16.87 -5.84 19.51
N ALA A 1053 -16.60 -6.78 20.42
CA ALA A 1053 -17.65 -7.42 21.21
C ALA A 1053 -18.06 -6.54 22.41
N GLU A 1054 -19.09 -6.97 23.15
CA GLU A 1054 -19.53 -6.31 24.40
C GLU A 1054 -18.33 -6.07 25.34
N ALA A 1055 -18.23 -4.85 25.90
CA ALA A 1055 -17.14 -4.35 26.75
C ALA A 1055 -15.82 -3.92 26.05
N ASN A 1056 -15.86 -3.46 24.79
CA ASN A 1056 -14.73 -2.78 24.12
C ASN A 1056 -13.50 -3.68 23.85
N LYS A 1057 -13.68 -5.01 23.85
CA LYS A 1057 -12.61 -5.98 23.54
C LYS A 1057 -12.61 -6.31 22.04
N LEU A 1058 -11.43 -6.29 21.43
CA LEU A 1058 -11.24 -6.55 20.00
C LEU A 1058 -11.27 -8.07 19.73
N GLU A 1059 -12.04 -8.51 18.74
CA GLU A 1059 -12.17 -9.90 18.33
C GLU A 1059 -11.81 -10.03 16.83
N LEU A 1060 -11.02 -11.05 16.51
CA LEU A 1060 -10.71 -11.45 15.14
C LEU A 1060 -11.77 -12.42 14.64
N VAL A 1061 -12.48 -12.03 13.59
CA VAL A 1061 -13.53 -12.81 12.94
C VAL A 1061 -13.04 -13.29 11.58
N ILE A 1062 -12.90 -14.60 11.42
CA ILE A 1062 -12.50 -15.23 10.16
C ILE A 1062 -13.74 -15.87 9.54
N SER A 1063 -14.20 -15.35 8.40
CA SER A 1063 -15.42 -15.79 7.72
C SER A 1063 -15.12 -16.57 6.44
N LEU A 1064 -15.67 -17.77 6.30
CA LEU A 1064 -15.73 -18.53 5.05
C LEU A 1064 -17.03 -18.21 4.32
N ILE A 1065 -16.92 -17.60 3.13
CA ILE A 1065 -18.07 -17.10 2.36
C ILE A 1065 -18.09 -17.72 0.94
N PRO A 1066 -19.23 -18.26 0.47
CA PRO A 1066 -19.47 -18.70 -0.90
C PRO A 1066 -19.11 -17.69 -1.99
N ARG A 1067 -18.41 -18.16 -3.03
CA ARG A 1067 -18.20 -17.41 -4.29
C ARG A 1067 -19.42 -17.42 -5.21
N SER A 1068 -20.43 -18.23 -4.90
CA SER A 1068 -21.66 -18.36 -5.68
C SER A 1068 -22.42 -17.02 -5.71
N THR A 1069 -22.95 -16.62 -6.87
CA THR A 1069 -23.85 -15.46 -6.98
C THR A 1069 -25.11 -15.61 -6.12
N ARG A 1070 -25.47 -16.84 -5.77
CA ARG A 1070 -26.59 -17.17 -4.87
C ARG A 1070 -26.26 -16.99 -3.39
N GLN A 1071 -25.02 -16.70 -3.03
CA GLN A 1071 -24.52 -16.52 -1.65
C GLN A 1071 -24.57 -17.74 -0.72
N TRP A 1072 -24.86 -18.95 -1.24
CA TRP A 1072 -24.82 -20.21 -0.49
C TRP A 1072 -24.25 -21.38 -1.31
N VAL A 1073 -23.81 -22.45 -0.65
CA VAL A 1073 -23.34 -23.72 -1.26
C VAL A 1073 -23.95 -24.93 -0.54
N GLU A 1074 -24.38 -25.94 -1.29
CA GLU A 1074 -24.85 -27.22 -0.74
C GLU A 1074 -23.73 -27.94 0.03
N VAL A 1075 -24.02 -28.37 1.26
CA VAL A 1075 -23.07 -29.09 2.12
C VAL A 1075 -22.58 -30.39 1.50
N SER A 1076 -23.37 -31.03 0.64
CA SER A 1076 -22.97 -32.22 -0.14
C SER A 1076 -21.68 -32.01 -0.96
N LYS A 1077 -21.37 -30.77 -1.33
CA LYS A 1077 -20.17 -30.37 -2.10
C LYS A 1077 -19.01 -29.91 -1.22
N LEU A 1078 -19.19 -29.89 0.11
CA LEU A 1078 -18.28 -29.33 1.10
C LEU A 1078 -17.71 -30.41 2.02
N LYS A 1079 -16.95 -31.36 1.44
CA LYS A 1079 -16.31 -32.43 2.24
C LYS A 1079 -15.13 -31.92 3.09
N GLU A 1080 -14.44 -30.88 2.62
CA GLU A 1080 -13.31 -30.25 3.30
C GLU A 1080 -13.29 -28.74 3.04
N LEU A 1081 -12.94 -27.96 4.07
CA LEU A 1081 -13.09 -26.51 4.17
C LEU A 1081 -11.88 -25.84 4.84
N SER A 1082 -10.72 -26.50 4.83
CA SER A 1082 -9.53 -26.09 5.58
C SER A 1082 -8.88 -24.82 5.02
N PHE A 1083 -8.34 -23.97 5.90
CA PHE A 1083 -7.59 -22.76 5.54
C PHE A 1083 -6.40 -22.54 6.46
N MET A 1084 -5.45 -21.71 6.03
CA MET A 1084 -4.25 -21.35 6.78
C MET A 1084 -4.30 -19.86 7.14
N LEU A 1085 -4.05 -19.54 8.41
CA LEU A 1085 -3.86 -18.18 8.92
C LEU A 1085 -2.36 -17.92 9.10
N LYS A 1086 -1.81 -16.96 8.36
CA LYS A 1086 -0.36 -16.72 8.32
C LYS A 1086 0.12 -15.73 9.38
N GLY A 1087 1.31 -15.92 9.94
CA GLY A 1087 1.98 -14.92 10.79
C GLY A 1087 1.31 -14.67 12.14
N VAL A 1088 0.74 -15.70 12.76
CA VAL A 1088 0.12 -15.65 14.09
C VAL A 1088 1.19 -15.59 15.19
N GLU A 1089 1.14 -14.57 16.04
CA GLU A 1089 1.93 -14.52 17.26
C GLU A 1089 1.20 -15.26 18.38
N VAL A 1090 1.70 -16.45 18.74
CA VAL A 1090 1.06 -17.29 19.77
C VAL A 1090 1.33 -16.68 21.14
N ALA A 1091 0.30 -16.53 21.96
CA ALA A 1091 0.42 -15.95 23.30
C ALA A 1091 1.40 -16.74 24.19
N ASN A 1092 2.20 -16.03 25.00
CA ASN A 1092 3.20 -16.63 25.86
C ASN A 1092 2.54 -17.27 27.09
N THR A 1093 2.68 -18.58 27.27
CA THR A 1093 2.14 -19.28 28.45
C THR A 1093 3.23 -19.96 29.26
N LYS A 1094 3.17 -19.81 30.60
CA LYS A 1094 4.09 -20.49 31.54
C LYS A 1094 3.71 -21.95 31.83
N LYS A 1095 2.44 -22.32 31.61
CA LYS A 1095 1.92 -23.70 31.71
C LYS A 1095 1.06 -24.03 30.48
N THR A 1096 0.97 -25.31 30.13
CA THR A 1096 0.05 -25.77 29.08
C THR A 1096 -1.38 -25.37 29.44
N ARG A 1097 -2.13 -24.76 28.51
CA ARG A 1097 -3.47 -24.20 28.71
C ARG A 1097 -4.42 -24.61 27.60
N THR A 1098 -5.69 -24.77 27.93
CA THR A 1098 -6.75 -25.01 26.94
C THR A 1098 -7.45 -23.69 26.60
N VAL A 1099 -7.39 -23.27 25.35
CA VAL A 1099 -8.05 -22.08 24.79
C VAL A 1099 -9.33 -22.49 24.06
N THR A 1100 -10.43 -21.77 24.28
CA THR A 1100 -11.71 -22.05 23.65
C THR A 1100 -12.02 -21.04 22.56
N LEU A 1101 -12.33 -21.48 21.35
CA LEU A 1101 -12.77 -20.66 20.22
C LEU A 1101 -14.26 -20.82 19.97
N SER A 1102 -14.93 -19.73 19.60
CA SER A 1102 -16.33 -19.76 19.20
C SER A 1102 -16.45 -19.88 17.68
N ILE A 1103 -17.26 -20.82 17.21
CA ILE A 1103 -17.50 -21.08 15.79
C ILE A 1103 -19.00 -20.96 15.54
N ASN A 1104 -19.39 -20.10 14.59
CA ASN A 1104 -20.78 -19.93 14.19
C ASN A 1104 -21.00 -20.43 12.76
N GLU A 1105 -22.08 -21.19 12.58
CA GLU A 1105 -22.47 -21.75 11.28
C GLU A 1105 -23.83 -21.19 10.86
N GLU A 1106 -23.90 -20.52 9.70
CA GLU A 1106 -25.12 -19.95 9.14
C GLU A 1106 -25.61 -20.77 7.94
N TYR A 1107 -26.85 -21.23 8.01
CA TYR A 1107 -27.51 -22.02 6.97
C TYR A 1107 -28.81 -21.36 6.50
N VAL A 1108 -29.14 -21.55 5.23
CA VAL A 1108 -30.46 -21.17 4.68
C VAL A 1108 -31.38 -22.39 4.68
N SER A 1109 -32.57 -22.28 5.29
CA SER A 1109 -33.59 -23.33 5.22
C SER A 1109 -34.32 -23.28 3.88
N GLY A 1110 -34.38 -24.42 3.18
CA GLY A 1110 -35.06 -24.52 1.89
C GLY A 1110 -36.45 -25.10 2.05
N ASN A 1111 -37.47 -24.25 2.19
CA ASN A 1111 -38.82 -24.59 1.73
C ASN A 1111 -39.11 -23.78 0.46
N TYR A 1112 -39.51 -24.48 -0.60
CA TYR A 1112 -39.45 -23.98 -1.97
C TYR A 1112 -40.51 -22.93 -2.36
N ASP A 1113 -41.28 -22.34 -1.43
CA ASP A 1113 -42.39 -21.44 -1.81
C ASP A 1113 -42.74 -20.27 -0.86
N ASP A 1114 -41.98 -19.92 0.18
CA ASP A 1114 -42.25 -18.70 0.96
C ASP A 1114 -40.98 -18.06 1.55
N GLU A 1115 -41.05 -16.75 1.79
CA GLU A 1115 -40.05 -15.81 2.36
C GLU A 1115 -38.74 -16.41 2.93
N VAL A 1116 -37.58 -15.96 2.41
CA VAL A 1116 -36.25 -16.30 2.93
C VAL A 1116 -36.08 -15.75 4.35
N LYS A 1117 -36.29 -16.60 5.36
CA LYS A 1117 -35.86 -16.36 6.74
C LYS A 1117 -34.43 -16.88 6.92
N VAL A 1118 -33.53 -16.00 7.33
CA VAL A 1118 -32.20 -16.37 7.82
C VAL A 1118 -32.36 -16.82 9.27
N GLU A 1119 -32.15 -18.11 9.53
CA GLU A 1119 -32.12 -18.64 10.91
C GLU A 1119 -30.68 -18.97 11.28
N VAL A 1120 -30.17 -18.33 12.33
CA VAL A 1120 -28.89 -18.71 12.95
C VAL A 1120 -29.15 -19.97 13.79
N GLN A 1121 -28.79 -21.14 13.26
CA GLN A 1121 -28.95 -22.42 13.95
C GLN A 1121 -27.59 -23.11 14.17
N GLY A 1122 -26.79 -22.58 15.12
CA GLY A 1122 -25.66 -23.31 15.68
C GLY A 1122 -24.46 -22.45 16.05
N SER A 1123 -24.19 -22.33 17.34
CA SER A 1123 -22.89 -21.92 17.90
C SER A 1123 -22.23 -23.14 18.55
N GLU A 1124 -21.00 -23.47 18.18
CA GLU A 1124 -20.19 -24.50 18.83
C GLU A 1124 -18.91 -23.89 19.41
N GLU A 1125 -18.58 -24.27 20.65
CA GLU A 1125 -17.32 -23.89 21.31
C GLU A 1125 -16.30 -25.02 21.17
N LYS A 1126 -15.08 -24.70 20.74
CA LYS A 1126 -14.00 -25.68 20.57
C LYS A 1126 -12.79 -25.36 21.42
N THR A 1127 -12.35 -26.33 22.21
CA THR A 1127 -11.16 -26.26 23.07
C THR A 1127 -9.89 -26.70 22.34
N ILE A 1128 -8.78 -26.01 22.58
CA ILE A 1128 -7.46 -26.22 21.96
C ILE A 1128 -6.38 -26.14 23.03
N ASP A 1129 -5.49 -27.11 23.12
CA ASP A 1129 -4.37 -27.07 24.06
C ASP A 1129 -3.17 -26.30 23.47
N VAL A 1130 -2.61 -25.36 24.24
CA VAL A 1130 -1.43 -24.53 23.96
C VAL A 1130 -0.36 -24.90 24.98
N GLU A 1131 0.84 -25.28 24.56
CA GLU A 1131 1.91 -25.73 25.47
C GLU A 1131 2.79 -24.56 25.95
N ALA A 1132 3.27 -24.66 27.18
CA ALA A 1132 4.17 -23.66 27.76
C ALA A 1132 5.64 -23.78 27.32
N ALA A 1133 6.36 -22.68 27.51
CA ALA A 1133 7.82 -22.69 27.44
C ALA A 1133 8.39 -23.67 28.49
N SER A 1134 8.79 -24.87 28.06
CA SER A 1134 9.63 -25.73 28.91
C SER A 1134 10.99 -25.03 29.07
N ALA A 1135 11.38 -24.75 30.30
CA ALA A 1135 12.67 -24.15 30.60
C ALA A 1135 13.81 -25.14 30.35
N ALA A 1136 14.21 -25.32 29.09
CA ALA A 1136 15.49 -25.93 28.75
C ALA A 1136 16.58 -24.85 28.93
N ARG A 1137 16.99 -24.61 30.18
CA ARG A 1137 18.28 -23.98 30.48
C ARG A 1137 19.38 -24.98 30.12
N GLY A 1138 20.46 -24.45 29.55
CA GLY A 1138 21.44 -25.20 28.79
C GLY A 1138 22.09 -26.38 29.50
N SER A 1139 22.32 -27.42 28.71
CA SER A 1139 23.50 -28.28 28.83
C SER A 1139 23.80 -28.82 27.44
N SER A 1140 25.02 -28.55 26.99
CA SER A 1140 25.68 -29.23 25.88
C SER A 1140 25.55 -30.74 26.01
N GLU A 1141 24.99 -31.43 25.03
CA GLU A 1141 25.42 -32.79 24.65
C GLU A 1141 24.81 -33.18 23.29
N LEU A 1142 25.71 -33.43 22.34
CA LEU A 1142 25.45 -34.06 21.06
C LEU A 1142 25.22 -35.57 21.26
N PHE A 1143 24.30 -36.10 20.45
CA PHE A 1143 23.95 -37.50 20.23
C PHE A 1143 25.09 -38.53 20.29
N SER A 1144 24.77 -39.73 20.79
CA SER A 1144 25.19 -41.02 20.17
C SER A 1144 24.23 -42.19 20.57
N PRO A 1145 24.26 -43.36 19.89
CA PRO A 1145 23.05 -44.13 19.52
C PRO A 1145 22.74 -45.43 20.31
N TRP A 1146 21.45 -45.80 20.30
CA TRP A 1146 20.75 -47.09 20.46
C TRP A 1146 21.46 -48.31 21.10
N SER A 1147 20.85 -48.88 22.15
CA SER A 1147 20.74 -50.34 22.33
C SER A 1147 19.57 -50.77 23.22
N ASP A 1148 18.94 -51.87 22.84
CA ASP A 1148 17.77 -52.54 23.39
C ASP A 1148 17.89 -53.11 24.81
N SER A 1149 16.71 -53.31 25.42
CA SER A 1149 16.34 -54.42 26.33
C SER A 1149 16.89 -54.46 27.77
N GLY A 1150 16.03 -54.93 28.69
CA GLY A 1150 16.47 -55.72 29.84
C GLY A 1150 16.10 -55.19 31.22
N PHE A 1151 15.12 -55.84 31.83
CA PHE A 1151 14.74 -55.77 33.24
C PHE A 1151 15.87 -56.17 34.22
N MET A 1152 15.72 -55.70 35.46
CA MET A 1152 16.27 -56.18 36.76
C MET A 1152 17.65 -55.70 37.28
N SER A 1153 17.57 -55.18 38.52
CA SER A 1153 18.59 -54.93 39.57
C SER A 1153 19.38 -56.19 40.02
N PRO A 1154 20.35 -56.14 40.99
CA PRO A 1154 21.17 -55.05 41.57
C PRO A 1154 22.69 -55.40 41.68
N THR A 1155 23.48 -54.51 42.31
CA THR A 1155 24.80 -54.68 42.99
C THR A 1155 26.12 -54.34 42.24
N SER A 1156 26.97 -53.58 42.96
CA SER A 1156 28.37 -53.16 42.75
C SER A 1156 29.42 -54.27 43.01
N PRO A 1157 30.77 -54.06 42.91
CA PRO A 1157 31.63 -53.15 42.10
C PRO A 1157 32.85 -53.87 41.42
N SER A 1158 33.72 -53.09 40.76
CA SER A 1158 35.19 -53.23 40.59
C SER A 1158 35.81 -53.77 39.26
N GLY A 1159 36.75 -52.97 38.72
CA GLY A 1159 38.10 -53.40 38.29
C GLY A 1159 38.40 -53.64 36.80
N GLY A 1160 39.34 -52.84 36.24
CA GLY A 1160 40.52 -53.34 35.49
C GLY A 1160 40.50 -53.41 33.95
N ASP A 1161 41.27 -52.50 33.34
CA ASP A 1161 42.32 -52.68 32.31
C ASP A 1161 42.12 -53.41 30.96
N ASP A 1162 42.82 -52.81 29.97
CA ASP A 1162 43.47 -53.34 28.76
C ASP A 1162 42.74 -53.38 27.39
N ASP A 1163 43.24 -52.47 26.52
CA ASP A 1163 43.40 -52.48 25.05
C ASP A 1163 44.07 -53.79 24.50
N PRO A 1164 44.32 -54.01 23.18
CA PRO A 1164 43.85 -53.37 21.94
C PRO A 1164 43.54 -54.41 20.81
N GLU A 1165 43.36 -53.92 19.56
CA GLU A 1165 43.90 -54.48 18.30
C GLU A 1165 42.97 -54.86 17.11
N TRP A 1166 43.10 -54.05 16.03
CA TRP A 1166 43.32 -54.40 14.60
C TRP A 1166 42.19 -54.93 13.67
N ASP A 1167 41.81 -54.06 12.71
CA ASP A 1167 42.23 -54.14 11.28
C ASP A 1167 41.29 -54.77 10.22
N LYS A 1168 41.34 -54.12 9.04
CA LYS A 1168 40.98 -54.58 7.67
C LYS A 1168 39.51 -54.70 7.24
N VAL A 1169 39.09 -54.44 6.00
CA VAL A 1169 39.55 -53.73 4.77
C VAL A 1169 38.58 -54.20 3.66
N GLU A 1170 38.32 -53.34 2.66
CA GLU A 1170 37.76 -53.69 1.33
C GLU A 1170 36.27 -54.09 1.27
N ARG A 1171 35.46 -53.84 0.24
CA ARG A 1171 35.54 -53.12 -1.06
C ARG A 1171 34.11 -53.15 -1.63
N THR A 1172 33.65 -52.07 -2.27
CA THR A 1172 32.86 -52.01 -3.54
C THR A 1172 31.64 -52.95 -3.73
N TRP A 1173 30.45 -52.54 -4.19
CA TRP A 1173 30.11 -52.08 -5.56
C TRP A 1173 28.64 -51.60 -5.62
N HIS A 1174 28.43 -50.53 -6.41
CA HIS A 1174 27.33 -50.25 -7.35
C HIS A 1174 25.83 -50.41 -7.01
N TYR A 1175 25.15 -49.26 -7.09
CA TYR A 1175 23.95 -48.91 -7.87
C TYR A 1175 22.86 -49.97 -8.15
N ASP A 1176 21.63 -49.61 -7.81
CA ASP A 1176 20.64 -49.11 -8.78
C ASP A 1176 19.91 -47.88 -8.23
#